data_AF-A0A084WR58-F1
#
_entry.id   AF-A0A084WR58-F1
#
_cell.length_a   1.000
_cell.length_b   1.000
_cell.length_c   1.000
_cell.angle_alpha   90.00
_cell.angle_beta   90.00
_cell.angle_gamma   90.00
#
_symmetry.space_group_name_H-M   'P 1'
#
loop_
_entity.id
_entity.type
_entity.pdbx_description
1 polymer ?
#
loop_
_entity_poly.entity_id
_entity_poly.type
_entity_poly.pdbx_seq_one_letter_code
_entity_poly.pdbx_strand_id
1 'polypeptide(L)'
;MLNVRANIEDPRNVKLIYDVLKFSPPEIEPAVLFATNNALVCETPDDAMKVAYEIDRSRYDALALDGTFYQKSGIISGGSHDLARKAKRWDEKHMAQLKLQKEKITEELKEVMKKTRRQGELTTVESQIRGLENRLKYSQNDLEASKKSLAEYDRKLDNFTRELDQIGPKIAEIERRMQQRDLKIQDIKESMNNVEDDVYAEFCARIGVANIRQFEERELVLQQERAKKRAEFEQQIDRINNNLEFERSKDTLKNVQRWERAVQDDEDSLETFKQTEARHRQEIEKDKEKIELMKQEKAAHKALVDQTEEEMSKARRDVQALAKEVAAIHQSIANIEARKETMKNKRHNILMQAKMDAIEIPLKQGSMDDIGQQPQQQPQQGGQGGDTSSDTSAAAGGATYERESLIEIDYQQLPGNLKNISDADQVKKTGDTLSKELQAKFETLEKIQTPNMKAMQKLNLVSEKILSTNEELEAARKRAKKAKAAFEKIKNERCTLFTNCCNHISDAIDSIYKQLSRNEAAQAYLGPDNPEEPYLDGINYNCVAPGKRFQPMSNLSGGEKTIAALALLFAIHSFQPAPFFVLDEIDAALDNTNIGKVASYIREKTTNLQTIVISLKEEFYCHADVLVGICPEPADCLVSQTLSLDMEKYENGDQQ
;
A
#
# COMPACT_ATOMS: atom_id res chain seq x y z
N MET A 1 29.89 -71.57 8.57
CA MET A 1 30.28 -70.85 9.80
C MET A 1 31.05 -71.77 10.76
N LEU A 2 32.11 -72.45 10.31
CA LEU A 2 32.88 -73.40 11.13
C LEU A 2 34.40 -73.26 11.01
N ASN A 3 34.91 -72.26 10.26
CA ASN A 3 36.34 -72.15 9.93
C ASN A 3 37.14 -71.11 10.75
N VAL A 4 36.56 -70.45 11.75
CA VAL A 4 37.31 -69.50 12.62
C VAL A 4 37.67 -70.12 13.99
N ARG A 5 37.16 -71.32 14.30
CA ARG A 5 37.49 -72.05 15.54
C ARG A 5 38.88 -72.72 15.54
N ALA A 6 39.66 -72.58 14.46
CA ALA A 6 40.97 -73.20 14.32
C ALA A 6 42.09 -72.13 14.19
N ASN A 7 42.85 -71.99 15.27
CA ASN A 7 44.22 -71.48 15.40
C ASN A 7 44.60 -70.11 14.78
N ILE A 8 44.39 -69.04 15.54
CA ILE A 8 45.33 -67.90 15.56
C ILE A 8 46.30 -68.18 16.72
N GLU A 9 47.50 -68.68 16.42
CA GLU A 9 48.51 -69.03 17.44
C GLU A 9 49.38 -67.85 17.90
N ASP A 10 49.37 -66.74 17.14
CA ASP A 10 50.17 -65.55 17.40
C ASP A 10 49.40 -64.30 16.91
N PRO A 11 49.13 -63.25 17.72
CA PRO A 11 49.52 -62.99 19.10
C PRO A 11 48.76 -63.82 20.15
N ARG A 12 49.34 -63.94 21.36
CA ARG A 12 48.76 -64.71 22.46
C ARG A 12 47.47 -64.07 22.99
N ASN A 13 46.49 -64.90 23.33
CA ASN A 13 45.25 -64.53 24.03
C ASN A 13 44.17 -63.80 23.19
N VAL A 14 44.13 -64.02 21.87
CA VAL A 14 43.04 -63.53 21.00
C VAL A 14 41.80 -64.39 21.17
N LYS A 15 40.63 -63.77 21.42
CA LYS A 15 39.34 -64.46 21.58
C LYS A 15 38.26 -63.79 20.75
N LEU A 16 37.25 -64.56 20.32
CA LEU A 16 36.04 -63.97 19.75
C LEU A 16 35.29 -63.18 20.83
N ILE A 17 34.80 -61.98 20.49
CA ILE A 17 34.04 -61.15 21.45
C ILE A 17 32.85 -61.92 22.00
N TYR A 18 32.20 -62.70 21.13
CA TYR A 18 31.08 -63.56 21.50
C TYR A 18 31.40 -64.50 22.67
N ASP A 19 32.58 -65.11 22.68
CA ASP A 19 32.98 -66.09 23.72
C ASP A 19 33.25 -65.44 25.08
N VAL A 20 33.41 -64.12 25.13
CA VAL A 20 33.64 -63.34 26.36
C VAL A 20 32.31 -62.85 26.97
N LEU A 21 31.23 -62.82 26.18
CA LEU A 21 29.92 -62.33 26.62
C LEU A 21 29.09 -63.43 27.27
N LYS A 22 28.58 -63.16 28.48
CA LYS A 22 27.55 -63.97 29.13
C LYS A 22 26.22 -63.22 29.02
N PHE A 23 25.22 -63.83 28.40
CA PHE A 23 23.91 -63.21 28.19
C PHE A 23 22.76 -64.14 28.63
N SER A 24 21.67 -63.53 29.11
CA SER A 24 20.41 -64.18 29.52
C SER A 24 19.27 -63.22 29.17
N PRO A 25 18.14 -63.66 28.58
CA PRO A 25 17.71 -65.02 28.23
C PRO A 25 18.42 -65.64 27.00
N PRO A 26 18.37 -66.97 26.78
CA PRO A 26 19.05 -67.62 25.65
C PRO A 26 18.47 -67.27 24.27
N GLU A 27 17.26 -66.73 24.22
CA GLU A 27 16.56 -66.36 22.97
C GLU A 27 17.22 -65.20 22.20
N ILE A 28 18.08 -64.40 22.86
CA ILE A 28 18.78 -63.27 22.22
C ILE A 28 20.11 -63.66 21.54
N GLU A 29 20.48 -64.94 21.55
CA GLU A 29 21.68 -65.46 20.90
C GLU A 29 21.86 -64.97 19.44
N PRO A 30 20.83 -64.96 18.56
CA PRO A 30 20.99 -64.50 17.19
C PRO A 30 21.29 -63.00 17.08
N ALA A 31 20.75 -62.19 17.99
CA ALA A 31 20.97 -60.74 18.02
C ALA A 31 22.37 -60.40 18.53
N VAL A 32 22.86 -61.12 19.54
CA VAL A 32 24.23 -60.97 20.04
C VAL A 32 25.24 -61.39 18.98
N LEU A 33 25.01 -62.51 18.29
CA LEU A 33 25.88 -62.96 17.19
C LEU A 33 25.93 -61.95 16.03
N PHE A 34 24.79 -61.32 15.71
CA PHE A 34 24.74 -60.26 14.69
C PHE A 34 25.53 -59.01 15.11
N ALA A 35 25.43 -58.61 16.38
CA ALA A 35 26.10 -57.42 16.91
C ALA A 35 27.62 -57.61 17.08
N THR A 36 28.07 -58.77 17.58
CA THR A 36 29.51 -59.05 17.75
C THR A 36 30.18 -59.50 16.47
N ASN A 37 29.43 -60.10 15.55
CA ASN A 37 29.94 -60.69 14.31
C ASN A 37 31.19 -61.58 14.59
N ASN A 38 32.13 -61.67 13.64
CA ASN A 38 33.44 -62.31 13.84
C ASN A 38 34.49 -61.36 14.44
N ALA A 39 34.11 -60.40 15.29
CA ALA A 39 35.07 -59.50 15.90
C ALA A 39 35.96 -60.24 16.92
N LEU A 40 37.21 -59.81 17.00
CA LEU A 40 38.23 -60.39 17.88
C LEU A 40 38.62 -59.37 18.96
N VAL A 41 38.83 -59.85 20.19
CA VAL A 41 39.37 -59.05 21.31
C VAL A 41 40.82 -59.47 21.57
N CYS A 42 41.69 -58.46 21.69
CA CYS A 42 43.11 -58.58 22.00
C CYS A 42 43.46 -57.73 23.23
N GLU A 43 44.55 -58.06 23.92
CA GLU A 43 44.92 -57.35 25.15
C GLU A 43 45.54 -55.97 24.89
N THR A 44 46.36 -55.83 23.85
CA THR A 44 47.05 -54.59 23.51
C THR A 44 46.60 -54.02 22.15
N PRO A 45 46.68 -52.68 21.96
CA PRO A 45 46.37 -52.05 20.67
C PRO A 45 47.31 -52.48 19.55
N ASP A 46 48.57 -52.78 19.86
CA ASP A 46 49.54 -53.28 18.87
C ASP A 46 49.18 -54.69 18.41
N ASP A 47 48.71 -55.55 19.31
CA ASP A 47 48.24 -56.90 18.96
C ASP A 47 46.93 -56.84 18.16
N ALA A 48 46.00 -55.96 18.53
CA ALA A 48 44.76 -55.74 17.78
C ALA A 48 45.03 -55.23 16.36
N MET A 49 46.02 -54.34 16.19
CA MET A 49 46.43 -53.83 14.87
C MET A 49 47.03 -54.94 14.00
N LYS A 50 47.91 -55.77 14.57
CA LYS A 50 48.48 -56.93 13.88
C LYS A 50 47.40 -57.91 13.42
N VAL A 51 46.46 -58.22 14.30
CA VAL A 51 45.34 -59.12 14.00
C VAL A 51 44.41 -58.54 12.93
N ALA A 52 44.16 -57.24 12.93
CA ALA A 52 43.28 -56.59 11.97
C ALA A 52 43.86 -56.52 10.54
N TYR A 53 45.18 -56.31 10.41
CA TYR A 53 45.80 -55.94 9.12
C TYR A 53 46.99 -56.81 8.68
N GLU A 54 47.69 -57.49 9.58
CA GLU A 54 48.95 -58.19 9.29
C GLU A 54 48.81 -59.72 9.28
N ILE A 55 47.82 -60.28 9.97
CA ILE A 55 47.58 -61.73 10.02
C ILE A 55 46.81 -62.21 8.78
N ASP A 56 47.57 -62.74 7.83
CA ASP A 56 47.13 -63.39 6.59
C ASP A 56 46.22 -62.52 5.68
N ARG A 57 45.94 -62.95 4.45
CA ARG A 57 45.24 -62.13 3.43
C ARG A 57 43.81 -61.66 3.80
N SER A 58 43.29 -62.05 4.96
CA SER A 58 41.92 -61.79 5.40
C SER A 58 41.93 -60.77 6.55
N ARG A 59 41.28 -59.62 6.34
CA ARG A 59 41.17 -58.57 7.37
C ARG A 59 40.04 -58.89 8.35
N TYR A 60 40.32 -58.75 9.65
CA TYR A 60 39.35 -58.97 10.72
C TYR A 60 39.02 -57.65 11.45
N ASP A 61 37.82 -57.60 12.06
CA ASP A 61 37.47 -56.53 12.99
C ASP A 61 38.10 -56.88 14.35
N ALA A 62 39.03 -56.05 14.84
CA ALA A 62 39.77 -56.31 16.08
C ALA A 62 39.63 -55.16 17.08
N LEU A 63 39.42 -55.51 18.35
CA LEU A 63 39.24 -54.59 19.46
C LEU A 63 40.36 -54.82 20.49
N ALA A 64 41.02 -53.76 20.91
CA ALA A 64 41.92 -53.79 22.06
C ALA A 64 41.20 -53.43 23.37
N LEU A 65 41.73 -53.88 24.50
CA LEU A 65 41.17 -53.57 25.84
C LEU A 65 41.17 -52.07 26.17
N ASP A 66 42.00 -51.27 25.49
CA ASP A 66 42.04 -49.81 25.63
C ASP A 66 40.90 -49.08 24.90
N GLY A 67 40.00 -49.83 24.25
CA GLY A 67 38.87 -49.30 23.50
C GLY A 67 39.23 -48.84 22.09
N THR A 68 40.42 -49.14 21.59
CA THR A 68 40.79 -48.91 20.20
C THR A 68 40.18 -50.01 19.32
N PHE A 69 39.32 -49.61 18.39
CA PHE A 69 38.64 -50.53 17.48
C PHE A 69 39.18 -50.38 16.05
N TYR A 70 39.69 -51.48 15.50
CA TYR A 70 40.20 -51.60 14.15
C TYR A 70 39.18 -52.34 13.30
N GLN A 71 38.58 -51.65 12.34
CA GLN A 71 37.67 -52.28 11.39
C GLN A 71 38.44 -52.88 10.22
N LYS A 72 37.93 -53.97 9.66
CA LYS A 72 38.41 -54.59 8.40
C LYS A 72 38.45 -53.62 7.21
N SER A 73 37.65 -52.55 7.27
CA SER A 73 37.61 -51.45 6.29
C SER A 73 38.86 -50.57 6.31
N GLY A 74 39.72 -50.67 7.32
CA GLY A 74 40.89 -49.80 7.52
C GLY A 74 40.60 -48.58 8.39
N ILE A 75 39.37 -48.44 8.89
CA ILE A 75 38.98 -47.34 9.79
C ILE A 75 39.39 -47.70 11.21
N ILE A 76 40.21 -46.85 11.81
CA ILE A 76 40.57 -46.91 13.23
C ILE A 76 39.63 -45.95 13.96
N SER A 77 38.85 -46.47 14.91
CA SER A 77 37.89 -45.70 15.68
C SER A 77 38.08 -45.95 17.17
N GLY A 78 38.15 -44.88 17.97
CA GLY A 78 38.38 -44.97 19.41
C GLY A 78 39.85 -44.83 19.81
N GLY A 79 40.10 -44.79 21.12
CA GLY A 79 41.42 -44.62 21.72
C GLY A 79 41.85 -43.17 21.95
N SER A 80 42.73 -42.98 22.94
CA SER A 80 43.29 -41.66 23.34
C SER A 80 44.04 -40.96 22.21
N HIS A 81 44.56 -41.73 21.25
CA HIS A 81 45.37 -41.23 20.14
C HIS A 81 44.56 -40.54 19.02
N ASP A 82 43.28 -40.91 18.80
CA ASP A 82 42.39 -40.25 17.82
C ASP A 82 41.86 -38.91 18.35
N LEU A 83 41.70 -38.80 19.67
CA LEU A 83 41.32 -37.55 20.36
C LEU A 83 42.41 -36.47 20.20
N ALA A 84 43.68 -36.85 20.35
CA ALA A 84 44.82 -35.93 20.20
C ALA A 84 44.95 -35.39 18.77
N ARG A 85 44.57 -36.20 17.75
CA ARG A 85 44.61 -35.79 16.34
C ARG A 85 43.48 -34.82 15.99
N LYS A 86 42.29 -35.02 16.55
CA LYS A 86 41.15 -34.08 16.42
C LYS A 86 41.39 -32.74 17.13
N ALA A 87 42.22 -32.70 18.16
CA ALA A 87 42.54 -31.47 18.90
C ALA A 87 43.47 -30.49 18.15
N LYS A 88 44.33 -30.97 17.24
CA LYS A 88 45.29 -30.13 16.48
C LYS A 88 44.73 -29.53 15.17
N ARG A 89 43.42 -29.26 15.10
CA ARG A 89 42.75 -28.87 13.83
C ARG A 89 42.75 -27.37 13.52
N TRP A 90 43.31 -26.54 14.39
CA TRP A 90 43.28 -25.08 14.21
C TRP A 90 44.70 -24.56 14.12
N ASP A 91 45.16 -24.43 12.88
CA ASP A 91 46.40 -23.76 12.55
C ASP A 91 46.19 -22.24 12.73
N GLU A 92 47.09 -21.57 13.43
CA GLU A 92 46.96 -20.16 13.83
C GLU A 92 46.81 -19.25 12.59
N LYS A 93 47.46 -19.64 11.47
CA LYS A 93 47.29 -19.02 10.15
C LYS A 93 45.88 -19.16 9.59
N HIS A 94 45.26 -20.34 9.72
CA HIS A 94 43.88 -20.56 9.29
C HIS A 94 42.91 -19.71 10.10
N MET A 95 43.15 -19.57 11.41
CA MET A 95 42.32 -18.75 12.28
C MET A 95 42.45 -17.25 11.95
N ALA A 96 43.66 -16.79 11.64
CA ALA A 96 43.90 -15.42 11.17
C ALA A 96 43.21 -15.16 9.82
N GLN A 97 43.26 -16.11 8.89
CA GLN A 97 42.64 -16.00 7.57
C GLN A 97 41.10 -15.98 7.66
N LEU A 98 40.53 -16.79 8.55
CA LEU A 98 39.09 -16.79 8.86
C LEU A 98 38.65 -15.49 9.55
N LYS A 99 39.47 -14.91 10.44
CA LYS A 99 39.20 -13.59 11.03
C LYS A 99 39.21 -12.49 9.97
N LEU A 100 40.16 -12.51 9.05
CA LEU A 100 40.24 -11.55 7.95
C LEU A 100 39.03 -11.68 7.00
N GLN A 101 38.62 -12.91 6.69
CA GLN A 101 37.39 -13.16 5.92
C GLN A 101 36.14 -12.68 6.66
N LYS A 102 36.05 -12.90 7.97
CA LYS A 102 34.95 -12.39 8.79
C LYS A 102 34.88 -10.87 8.74
N GLU A 103 36.02 -10.18 8.92
CA GLU A 103 36.08 -8.72 8.81
C GLU A 103 35.62 -8.24 7.44
N LYS A 104 36.13 -8.86 6.36
CA LYS A 104 35.75 -8.56 4.99
C LYS A 104 34.24 -8.73 4.74
N ILE A 105 33.67 -9.85 5.19
CA ILE A 105 32.23 -10.13 5.08
C ILE A 105 31.42 -9.14 5.92
N THR A 106 31.89 -8.73 7.10
CA THR A 106 31.19 -7.70 7.90
C THR A 106 31.28 -6.30 7.28
N GLU A 107 32.37 -5.97 6.61
CA GLU A 107 32.53 -4.72 5.85
C GLU A 107 31.57 -4.71 4.64
N GLU A 108 31.54 -5.81 3.88
CA GLU A 108 30.61 -6.02 2.77
C GLU A 108 29.15 -5.96 3.24
N LEU A 109 28.82 -6.54 4.40
CA LEU A 109 27.48 -6.49 4.97
C LEU A 109 27.08 -5.07 5.41
N LYS A 110 28.03 -4.28 5.94
CA LYS A 110 27.81 -2.84 6.22
C LYS A 110 27.58 -2.04 4.94
N GLU A 111 28.32 -2.32 3.86
CA GLU A 111 28.09 -1.70 2.56
C GLU A 111 26.72 -2.06 1.98
N VAL A 112 26.33 -3.34 2.04
CA VAL A 112 25.01 -3.80 1.59
C VAL A 112 23.91 -3.12 2.40
N MET A 113 24.05 -3.01 3.72
CA MET A 113 23.07 -2.28 4.55
C MET A 113 22.98 -0.79 4.20
N LYS A 114 24.08 -0.13 3.81
CA LYS A 114 24.04 1.24 3.27
C LYS A 114 23.27 1.32 1.95
N LYS A 115 23.42 0.32 1.07
CA LYS A 115 22.64 0.20 -0.17
C LYS A 115 21.15 -0.07 0.12
N THR A 116 20.83 -0.87 1.15
CA THR A 116 19.45 -1.13 1.57
C THR A 116 18.75 0.12 2.11
N ARG A 117 19.47 1.07 2.73
CA ARG A 117 18.88 2.37 3.11
C ARG A 117 18.44 3.20 1.90
N ARG A 118 19.17 3.10 0.77
CA ARG A 118 18.77 3.73 -0.49
C ARG A 118 17.64 3.00 -1.21
N GLN A 119 17.25 1.80 -0.76
CA GLN A 119 16.13 1.05 -1.35
C GLN A 119 14.79 1.76 -1.14
N GLY A 120 14.63 2.51 -0.05
CA GLY A 120 13.45 3.36 0.17
C GLY A 120 13.36 4.49 -0.85
N GLU A 121 14.47 5.19 -1.11
CA GLU A 121 14.56 6.20 -2.17
C GLU A 121 14.36 5.57 -3.55
N LEU A 122 14.95 4.40 -3.79
CA LEU A 122 14.85 3.68 -5.06
C LEU A 122 13.42 3.23 -5.37
N THR A 123 12.67 2.74 -4.37
CA THR A 123 11.26 2.40 -4.52
C THR A 123 10.37 3.62 -4.75
N THR A 124 10.67 4.77 -4.12
CA THR A 124 9.97 6.02 -4.43
C THR A 124 10.26 6.50 -5.85
N VAL A 125 11.52 6.43 -6.31
CA VAL A 125 11.91 6.78 -7.68
C VAL A 125 11.31 5.81 -8.70
N GLU A 126 11.27 4.50 -8.42
CA GLU A 126 10.58 3.51 -9.26
C GLU A 126 9.08 3.78 -9.37
N SER A 127 8.44 4.22 -8.29
CA SER A 127 7.03 4.62 -8.32
C SER A 127 6.80 5.87 -9.17
N GLN A 128 7.73 6.85 -9.10
CA GLN A 128 7.70 8.05 -9.92
C GLN A 128 7.96 7.74 -11.40
N ILE A 129 8.91 6.86 -11.70
CA ILE A 129 9.20 6.36 -13.05
C ILE A 129 7.97 5.67 -13.62
N ARG A 130 7.34 4.73 -12.89
CA ARG A 130 6.08 4.10 -13.34
C ARG A 130 4.96 5.12 -13.55
N GLY A 131 4.86 6.13 -12.71
CA GLY A 131 3.91 7.23 -12.88
C GLY A 131 4.14 8.00 -14.17
N LEU A 132 5.40 8.33 -14.46
CA LEU A 132 5.82 9.03 -15.68
C LEU A 132 5.66 8.15 -16.93
N GLU A 133 6.01 6.86 -16.87
CA GLU A 133 5.80 5.89 -17.95
C GLU A 133 4.32 5.75 -18.30
N ASN A 134 3.45 5.68 -17.28
CA ASN A 134 2.00 5.65 -17.51
C ASN A 134 1.51 6.95 -18.16
N ARG A 135 1.95 8.13 -17.68
CA ARG A 135 1.59 9.41 -18.30
C ARG A 135 2.10 9.50 -19.74
N LEU A 136 3.33 9.05 -20.00
CA LEU A 136 3.91 9.00 -21.33
C LEU A 136 3.07 8.11 -22.27
N LYS A 137 2.64 6.93 -21.78
CA LYS A 137 1.77 6.03 -22.54
C LYS A 137 0.42 6.67 -22.87
N TYR A 138 -0.21 7.36 -21.92
CA TYR A 138 -1.46 8.10 -22.20
C TYR A 138 -1.23 9.21 -23.22
N SER A 139 -0.18 10.02 -23.07
CA SER A 139 0.15 11.08 -24.04
C SER A 139 0.50 10.54 -25.42
N GLN A 140 1.12 9.36 -25.52
CA GLN A 140 1.37 8.69 -26.80
C GLN A 140 0.06 8.21 -27.46
N ASN A 141 -0.85 7.62 -26.69
CA ASN A 141 -2.16 7.21 -27.19
C ASN A 141 -2.98 8.43 -27.67
N ASP A 142 -2.96 9.54 -26.92
CA ASP A 142 -3.61 10.79 -27.32
C ASP A 142 -2.99 11.40 -28.59
N LEU A 143 -1.65 11.33 -28.72
CA LEU A 143 -0.96 11.76 -29.93
C LEU A 143 -1.38 10.91 -31.14
N GLU A 144 -1.49 9.60 -30.99
CA GLU A 144 -1.94 8.71 -32.06
C GLU A 144 -3.41 8.94 -32.43
N ALA A 145 -4.29 9.13 -31.44
CA ALA A 145 -5.68 9.48 -31.67
C ALA A 145 -5.79 10.82 -32.42
N SER A 146 -5.05 11.83 -31.96
CA SER A 146 -5.00 13.15 -32.61
C SER A 146 -4.49 13.08 -34.05
N LYS A 147 -3.45 12.28 -34.31
CA LYS A 147 -2.94 12.06 -35.68
C LYS A 147 -3.96 11.38 -36.59
N LYS A 148 -4.74 10.41 -36.07
CA LYS A 148 -5.82 9.77 -36.83
C LYS A 148 -6.92 10.77 -37.18
N SER A 149 -7.36 11.57 -36.21
CA SER A 149 -8.35 12.63 -36.45
C SER A 149 -7.85 13.67 -37.46
N LEU A 150 -6.57 14.06 -37.38
CA LEU A 150 -5.97 15.00 -38.32
C LEU A 150 -5.97 14.44 -39.75
N ALA A 151 -5.63 13.17 -39.92
CA ALA A 151 -5.71 12.48 -41.22
C ALA A 151 -7.16 12.36 -41.75
N GLU A 152 -8.15 12.21 -40.87
CA GLU A 152 -9.56 12.26 -41.27
C GLU A 152 -10.00 13.65 -41.71
N TYR A 153 -9.53 14.70 -41.01
CA TYR A 153 -9.82 16.08 -41.40
C TYR A 153 -9.15 16.46 -42.72
N ASP A 154 -7.92 16.03 -42.97
CA ASP A 154 -7.26 16.23 -44.26
C ASP A 154 -8.04 15.58 -45.40
N ARG A 155 -8.55 14.35 -45.21
CA ARG A 155 -9.41 13.68 -46.20
C ARG A 155 -10.72 14.43 -46.43
N LYS A 156 -11.31 15.00 -45.39
CA LYS A 156 -12.53 15.82 -45.52
C LYS A 156 -12.24 17.12 -46.27
N LEU A 157 -11.12 17.76 -45.98
CA LEU A 157 -10.64 18.95 -46.69
C LEU A 157 -10.41 18.66 -48.18
N ASP A 158 -9.77 17.54 -48.51
CA ASP A 158 -9.57 17.13 -49.90
C ASP A 158 -10.91 16.89 -50.61
N ASN A 159 -11.89 16.28 -49.94
CA ASN A 159 -13.22 16.07 -50.49
C ASN A 159 -13.95 17.41 -50.72
N PHE A 160 -13.94 18.31 -49.75
CA PHE A 160 -14.55 19.64 -49.90
C PHE A 160 -13.87 20.47 -50.98
N THR A 161 -12.55 20.37 -51.12
CA THR A 161 -11.80 21.04 -52.19
C THR A 161 -12.24 20.53 -53.56
N ARG A 162 -12.39 19.21 -53.72
CA ARG A 162 -12.92 18.60 -54.95
C ARG A 162 -14.37 19.00 -55.24
N GLU A 163 -15.20 19.14 -54.22
CA GLU A 163 -16.58 19.61 -54.38
C GLU A 163 -16.62 21.09 -54.83
N LEU A 164 -15.77 21.94 -54.25
CA LEU A 164 -15.63 23.34 -54.67
C LEU A 164 -15.15 23.46 -56.12
N ASP A 165 -14.17 22.65 -56.52
CA ASP A 165 -13.67 22.60 -57.90
C ASP A 165 -14.76 22.17 -58.90
N GLN A 166 -15.75 21.38 -58.48
CA GLN A 166 -16.89 20.98 -59.31
C GLN A 166 -17.99 22.05 -59.39
N ILE A 167 -18.09 22.92 -58.39
CA ILE A 167 -19.11 23.98 -58.36
C ILE A 167 -18.72 25.14 -59.30
N GLY A 168 -17.44 25.50 -59.38
CA GLY A 168 -16.93 26.54 -60.30
C GLY A 168 -17.42 26.41 -61.75
N PRO A 169 -17.24 25.25 -62.43
CA PRO A 169 -17.71 25.07 -63.81
C PRO A 169 -19.24 25.05 -63.92
N LYS A 170 -19.98 24.59 -62.90
CA LYS A 170 -21.45 24.64 -62.88
C LYS A 170 -21.97 26.07 -62.81
N ILE A 171 -21.32 26.93 -62.02
CA ILE A 171 -21.64 28.36 -61.95
C ILE A 171 -21.42 29.01 -63.32
N ALA A 172 -20.27 28.79 -63.94
CA ALA A 172 -19.96 29.34 -65.26
C ALA A 172 -20.94 28.87 -66.35
N GLU A 173 -21.40 27.61 -66.29
CA GLU A 173 -22.42 27.09 -67.20
C GLU A 173 -23.79 27.78 -66.98
N ILE A 174 -24.18 27.97 -65.72
CA ILE A 174 -25.43 28.68 -65.37
C ILE A 174 -25.36 30.14 -65.81
N GLU A 175 -24.26 30.85 -65.55
CA GLU A 175 -24.04 32.23 -66.00
C GLU A 175 -24.17 32.36 -67.51
N ARG A 176 -23.60 31.42 -68.27
CA ARG A 176 -23.73 31.40 -69.72
C ARG A 176 -25.17 31.17 -70.19
N ARG A 177 -25.92 30.29 -69.51
CA ARG A 177 -27.36 30.09 -69.80
C ARG A 177 -28.19 31.32 -69.42
N MET A 178 -27.83 32.01 -68.34
CA MET A 178 -28.49 33.25 -67.93
C MET A 178 -28.28 34.34 -68.98
N GLN A 179 -27.04 34.58 -69.42
CA GLN A 179 -26.74 35.54 -70.48
C GLN A 179 -27.49 35.22 -71.80
N GLN A 180 -27.58 33.95 -72.19
CA GLN A 180 -28.37 33.55 -73.36
C GLN A 180 -29.87 33.78 -73.19
N ARG A 181 -30.39 33.61 -71.97
CA ARG A 181 -31.80 33.91 -71.66
C ARG A 181 -32.05 35.41 -71.60
N ASP A 182 -31.12 36.20 -71.10
CA ASP A 182 -31.23 37.65 -71.05
C ASP A 182 -31.30 38.25 -72.46
N LEU A 183 -30.49 37.74 -73.40
CA LEU A 183 -30.58 38.12 -74.82
C LEU A 183 -31.96 37.77 -75.41
N LYS A 184 -32.48 36.56 -75.14
CA LYS A 184 -33.83 36.19 -75.60
C LYS A 184 -34.93 37.04 -74.96
N ILE A 185 -34.77 37.40 -73.69
CA ILE A 185 -35.70 38.29 -72.99
C ILE A 185 -35.66 39.68 -73.62
N GLN A 186 -34.48 40.19 -74.01
CA GLN A 186 -34.38 41.44 -74.76
C GLN A 186 -35.08 41.37 -76.11
N ASP A 187 -34.85 40.32 -76.90
CA ASP A 187 -35.53 40.14 -78.21
C ASP A 187 -37.06 40.07 -78.05
N ILE A 188 -37.54 39.32 -77.06
CA ILE A 188 -38.98 39.20 -76.77
C ILE A 188 -39.54 40.53 -76.26
N LYS A 189 -38.80 41.26 -75.43
CA LYS A 189 -39.21 42.59 -74.95
C LYS A 189 -39.30 43.58 -76.10
N GLU A 190 -38.35 43.60 -77.03
CA GLU A 190 -38.44 44.45 -78.23
C GLU A 190 -39.64 44.08 -79.10
N SER A 191 -39.92 42.78 -79.28
CA SER A 191 -41.11 42.33 -80.00
C SER A 191 -42.41 42.69 -79.30
N MET A 192 -42.49 42.51 -77.98
CA MET A 192 -43.63 42.91 -77.15
C MET A 192 -43.83 44.42 -77.22
N ASN A 193 -42.72 45.16 -77.17
CA ASN A 193 -42.74 46.60 -77.16
C ASN A 193 -43.31 47.18 -78.45
N ASN A 194 -42.94 46.61 -79.60
CA ASN A 194 -43.49 46.99 -80.90
C ASN A 194 -45.00 46.71 -80.99
N VAL A 195 -45.46 45.58 -80.43
CA VAL A 195 -46.89 45.21 -80.41
C VAL A 195 -47.69 46.11 -79.47
N GLU A 196 -47.14 46.48 -78.31
CA GLU A 196 -47.78 47.43 -77.38
C GLU A 196 -47.92 48.82 -77.98
N ASP A 197 -46.89 49.31 -78.67
CA ASP A 197 -46.90 50.64 -79.29
C ASP A 197 -47.94 50.69 -80.44
N ASP A 198 -48.17 49.58 -81.16
CA ASP A 198 -49.24 49.45 -82.18
C ASP A 198 -50.65 49.38 -81.58
N VAL A 199 -50.84 48.62 -80.49
CA VAL A 199 -52.17 48.40 -79.87
C VAL A 199 -52.66 49.63 -79.09
N TYR A 200 -51.76 50.37 -78.46
CA TYR A 200 -52.11 51.52 -77.61
C TYR A 200 -51.93 52.89 -78.30
N ALA A 201 -51.66 52.93 -79.61
CA ALA A 201 -51.47 54.17 -80.38
C ALA A 201 -52.64 55.17 -80.23
N GLU A 202 -53.89 54.70 -80.27
CA GLU A 202 -55.09 55.54 -80.08
C GLU A 202 -55.23 56.06 -78.64
N PHE A 203 -54.79 55.29 -77.64
CA PHE A 203 -54.86 55.65 -76.23
C PHE A 203 -53.78 56.69 -75.87
N CYS A 204 -52.56 56.53 -76.38
CA CYS A 204 -51.44 57.46 -76.21
C CYS A 204 -51.72 58.85 -76.81
N ALA A 205 -52.37 58.90 -77.99
CA ALA A 205 -52.77 60.15 -78.65
C ALA A 205 -53.79 60.96 -77.84
N ARG A 206 -54.63 60.31 -77.02
CA ARG A 206 -55.70 60.95 -76.25
C ARG A 206 -55.23 61.53 -74.91
N ILE A 207 -54.18 60.98 -74.30
CA ILE A 207 -53.63 61.43 -73.01
C ILE A 207 -52.39 62.35 -73.21
N GLY A 208 -51.85 62.43 -74.44
CA GLY A 208 -50.74 63.32 -74.77
C GLY A 208 -49.39 62.79 -74.28
N VAL A 209 -49.19 61.47 -74.38
CA VAL A 209 -47.95 60.79 -73.95
C VAL A 209 -47.41 59.99 -75.14
N ALA A 210 -46.09 59.97 -75.35
CA ALA A 210 -45.49 59.41 -76.56
C ALA A 210 -45.71 57.89 -76.70
N ASN A 211 -45.59 57.13 -75.60
CA ASN A 211 -45.85 55.68 -75.51
C ASN A 211 -46.47 55.35 -74.14
N ILE A 212 -47.19 54.22 -74.03
CA ILE A 212 -47.87 53.74 -72.80
C ILE A 212 -46.87 53.59 -71.61
N ARG A 213 -45.60 53.31 -71.92
CA ARG A 213 -44.51 53.14 -70.94
C ARG A 213 -44.21 54.39 -70.13
N GLN A 214 -44.33 55.60 -70.70
CA GLN A 214 -44.08 56.83 -69.93
C GLN A 214 -45.16 57.09 -68.87
N PHE A 215 -46.36 56.52 -69.05
CA PHE A 215 -47.45 56.62 -68.09
C PHE A 215 -47.31 55.56 -66.99
N GLU A 216 -46.95 54.32 -67.34
CA GLU A 216 -46.71 53.24 -66.36
C GLU A 216 -45.41 53.41 -65.57
N GLU A 217 -44.30 53.83 -66.20
CA GLU A 217 -43.01 54.00 -65.52
C GLU A 217 -43.03 55.08 -64.45
N ARG A 218 -43.79 56.18 -64.63
CA ARG A 218 -43.74 57.30 -63.68
C ARG A 218 -44.53 57.07 -62.41
N GLU A 219 -45.71 56.47 -62.50
CA GLU A 219 -46.59 56.27 -61.34
C GLU A 219 -46.37 54.89 -60.68
N LEU A 220 -46.19 53.83 -61.48
CA LEU A 220 -46.07 52.46 -60.96
C LEU A 220 -44.69 52.21 -60.34
N VAL A 221 -43.60 52.67 -60.95
CA VAL A 221 -42.23 52.49 -60.42
C VAL A 221 -42.06 53.32 -59.14
N LEU A 222 -42.59 54.55 -59.08
CA LEU A 222 -42.50 55.37 -57.88
C LEU A 222 -43.28 54.75 -56.69
N GLN A 223 -44.43 54.11 -56.96
CA GLN A 223 -45.16 53.37 -55.93
C GLN A 223 -44.46 52.06 -55.53
N GLN A 224 -43.95 51.28 -56.49
CA GLN A 224 -43.25 50.03 -56.23
C GLN A 224 -41.91 50.26 -55.51
N GLU A 225 -41.14 51.28 -55.88
CA GLU A 225 -39.91 51.65 -55.17
C GLU A 225 -40.19 52.15 -53.74
N ARG A 226 -41.25 52.94 -53.54
CA ARG A 226 -41.66 53.34 -52.19
C ARG A 226 -42.15 52.15 -51.35
N ALA A 227 -42.85 51.19 -51.95
CA ALA A 227 -43.27 49.97 -51.25
C ALA A 227 -42.07 49.07 -50.90
N LYS A 228 -41.12 48.92 -51.84
CA LYS A 228 -39.93 48.11 -51.66
C LYS A 228 -38.99 48.70 -50.61
N LYS A 229 -38.74 50.01 -50.64
CA LYS A 229 -37.97 50.69 -49.59
C LYS A 229 -38.66 50.67 -48.23
N ARG A 230 -39.99 50.76 -48.17
CA ARG A 230 -40.73 50.58 -46.91
C ARG A 230 -40.56 49.17 -46.35
N ALA A 231 -40.71 48.13 -47.17
CA ALA A 231 -40.49 46.75 -46.76
C ALA A 231 -39.04 46.48 -46.33
N GLU A 232 -38.05 47.07 -47.00
CA GLU A 232 -36.64 46.98 -46.61
C GLU A 232 -36.37 47.67 -45.26
N PHE A 233 -36.94 48.86 -45.02
CA PHE A 233 -36.81 49.54 -43.73
C PHE A 233 -37.56 48.80 -42.61
N GLU A 234 -38.71 48.21 -42.91
CA GLU A 234 -39.49 47.41 -41.96
C GLU A 234 -38.73 46.15 -41.56
N GLN A 235 -38.13 45.43 -42.52
CA GLN A 235 -37.22 44.31 -42.23
C GLN A 235 -35.96 44.70 -41.47
N GLN A 236 -35.45 45.92 -41.65
CA GLN A 236 -34.30 46.43 -40.87
C GLN A 236 -34.72 46.77 -39.45
N ILE A 237 -35.89 47.39 -39.27
CA ILE A 237 -36.48 47.69 -37.96
C ILE A 237 -36.73 46.38 -37.21
N ASP A 238 -37.34 45.38 -37.85
CA ASP A 238 -37.60 44.07 -37.24
C ASP A 238 -36.30 43.35 -36.85
N ARG A 239 -35.27 43.39 -37.72
CA ARG A 239 -33.94 42.82 -37.36
C ARG A 239 -33.29 43.54 -36.19
N ILE A 240 -33.34 44.87 -36.17
CA ILE A 240 -32.78 45.65 -35.07
C ILE A 240 -33.57 45.37 -33.80
N ASN A 241 -34.90 45.35 -33.84
CA ASN A 241 -35.76 45.06 -32.70
C ASN A 241 -35.53 43.64 -32.17
N ASN A 242 -35.46 42.63 -33.04
CA ASN A 242 -35.14 41.25 -32.63
C ASN A 242 -33.75 41.15 -32.00
N ASN A 243 -32.74 41.85 -32.54
CA ASN A 243 -31.41 41.91 -31.92
C ASN A 243 -31.43 42.65 -30.58
N LEU A 244 -32.23 43.71 -30.45
CA LEU A 244 -32.36 44.52 -29.24
C LEU A 244 -33.13 43.74 -28.15
N GLU A 245 -34.14 42.96 -28.53
CA GLU A 245 -34.85 42.01 -27.65
C GLU A 245 -33.95 40.83 -27.25
N PHE A 246 -33.12 40.31 -28.15
CA PHE A 246 -32.11 39.29 -27.84
C PHE A 246 -31.06 39.82 -26.85
N GLU A 247 -30.56 41.04 -27.03
CA GLU A 247 -29.63 41.66 -26.09
C GLU A 247 -30.29 42.09 -24.78
N ARG A 248 -31.58 42.48 -24.79
CA ARG A 248 -32.36 42.77 -23.55
C ARG A 248 -32.73 41.51 -22.77
N SER A 249 -32.98 40.40 -23.46
CA SER A 249 -33.30 39.09 -22.84
C SER A 249 -32.06 38.35 -22.33
N LYS A 250 -30.85 38.73 -22.78
CA LYS A 250 -29.60 38.35 -22.13
C LYS A 250 -29.51 39.02 -20.76
N ASP A 251 -29.88 38.27 -19.73
CA ASP A 251 -29.79 38.63 -18.32
C ASP A 251 -28.31 38.66 -17.83
N THR A 252 -27.53 39.59 -18.38
CA THR A 252 -26.13 39.83 -18.02
C THR A 252 -26.01 40.41 -16.61
N LEU A 253 -27.05 41.12 -16.14
CA LEU A 253 -27.07 41.78 -14.84
C LEU A 253 -27.03 40.79 -13.67
N LYS A 254 -27.82 39.70 -13.74
CA LYS A 254 -27.77 38.65 -12.70
C LYS A 254 -26.43 37.93 -12.65
N ASN A 255 -25.81 37.70 -13.80
CA ASN A 255 -24.48 37.09 -13.85
C ASN A 255 -23.41 38.02 -13.25
N VAL A 256 -23.44 39.32 -13.57
CA VAL A 256 -22.54 40.31 -12.98
C VAL A 256 -22.75 40.40 -11.46
N GLN A 257 -23.99 40.50 -10.99
CA GLN A 257 -24.30 40.52 -9.55
C GLN A 257 -23.86 39.23 -8.82
N ARG A 258 -23.93 38.08 -9.49
CA ARG A 258 -23.43 36.81 -8.93
C ARG A 258 -21.91 36.85 -8.76
N TRP A 259 -21.19 37.36 -9.75
CA TRP A 259 -19.74 37.50 -9.69
C TRP A 259 -19.31 38.59 -8.69
N GLU A 260 -20.03 39.71 -8.60
CA GLU A 260 -19.78 40.74 -7.58
C GLU A 260 -19.95 40.20 -6.16
N ARG A 261 -20.99 39.40 -5.90
CA ARG A 261 -21.15 38.73 -4.60
C ARG A 261 -20.03 37.71 -4.33
N ALA A 262 -19.66 36.92 -5.33
CA ALA A 262 -18.56 35.96 -5.18
C ALA A 262 -17.23 36.66 -4.87
N VAL A 263 -16.94 37.77 -5.54
CA VAL A 263 -15.75 38.59 -5.26
C VAL A 263 -15.81 39.18 -3.85
N GLN A 264 -16.96 39.68 -3.41
CA GLN A 264 -17.12 40.21 -2.06
C GLN A 264 -16.92 39.14 -0.98
N ASP A 265 -17.50 37.95 -1.17
CA ASP A 265 -17.35 36.82 -0.24
C ASP A 265 -15.88 36.35 -0.16
N ASP A 266 -15.17 36.35 -1.29
CA ASP A 266 -13.74 36.03 -1.37
C ASP A 266 -12.87 37.12 -0.72
N GLU A 267 -13.20 38.40 -0.88
CA GLU A 267 -12.52 39.53 -0.24
C GLU A 267 -12.66 39.49 1.30
N ASP A 268 -13.88 39.25 1.79
CA ASP A 268 -14.16 39.08 3.22
C ASP A 268 -13.39 37.88 3.79
N SER A 269 -13.39 36.75 3.06
CA SER A 269 -12.63 35.56 3.42
C SER A 269 -11.12 35.85 3.47
N LEU A 270 -10.59 36.57 2.48
CA LEU A 270 -9.18 36.96 2.43
C LEU A 270 -8.81 37.88 3.61
N GLU A 271 -9.69 38.78 4.02
CA GLU A 271 -9.46 39.63 5.20
C GLU A 271 -9.42 38.81 6.49
N THR A 272 -10.33 37.85 6.67
CA THR A 272 -10.28 36.95 7.84
C THR A 272 -8.99 36.13 7.86
N PHE A 273 -8.53 35.60 6.70
CA PHE A 273 -7.28 34.87 6.62
C PHE A 273 -6.08 35.75 6.96
N LYS A 274 -6.03 37.00 6.48
CA LYS A 274 -4.98 37.96 6.85
C LYS A 274 -4.92 38.22 8.36
N GLN A 275 -6.08 38.35 9.01
CA GLN A 275 -6.12 38.51 10.47
C GLN A 275 -5.60 37.26 11.21
N THR A 276 -5.96 36.06 10.74
CA THR A 276 -5.44 34.81 11.32
C THR A 276 -3.93 34.64 11.09
N GLU A 277 -3.43 35.01 9.92
CA GLU A 277 -1.99 34.99 9.61
C GLU A 277 -1.22 35.95 10.52
N ALA A 278 -1.73 37.17 10.73
CA ALA A 278 -1.13 38.14 11.63
C ALA A 278 -1.08 37.64 13.08
N ARG A 279 -2.14 36.98 13.55
CA ARG A 279 -2.18 36.36 14.88
C ARG A 279 -1.15 35.24 15.01
N HIS A 280 -1.09 34.32 14.05
CA HIS A 280 -0.10 33.23 14.09
C HIS A 280 1.33 33.74 13.98
N ARG A 281 1.57 34.80 13.21
CA ARG A 281 2.88 35.45 13.13
C ARG A 281 3.31 36.01 14.49
N GLN A 282 2.39 36.63 15.25
CA GLN A 282 2.67 37.09 16.61
C GLN A 282 2.95 35.93 17.59
N GLU A 283 2.21 34.83 17.48
CA GLU A 283 2.45 33.62 18.29
C GLU A 283 3.83 33.01 17.99
N ILE A 284 4.21 32.93 16.70
CA ILE A 284 5.53 32.45 16.27
C ILE A 284 6.66 33.34 16.82
N GLU A 285 6.52 34.67 16.77
CA GLU A 285 7.55 35.57 17.32
C GLU A 285 7.71 35.38 18.83
N LYS A 286 6.60 35.25 19.59
CA LYS A 286 6.66 34.94 21.03
C LYS A 286 7.37 33.61 21.31
N ASP A 287 7.13 32.59 20.49
CA ASP A 287 7.78 31.29 20.67
C ASP A 287 9.25 31.32 20.26
N LYS A 288 9.63 32.11 19.25
CA LYS A 288 11.04 32.36 18.92
C LYS A 288 11.78 33.04 20.07
N GLU A 289 11.19 34.05 20.69
CA GLU A 289 11.77 34.72 21.87
C GLU A 289 11.99 33.73 23.02
N LYS A 290 11.00 32.86 23.31
CA LYS A 290 11.15 31.80 24.33
C LYS A 290 12.26 30.80 23.98
N ILE A 291 12.35 30.38 22.71
CA ILE A 291 13.39 29.45 22.26
C ILE A 291 14.77 30.10 22.44
N GLU A 292 14.92 31.38 22.12
CA GLU A 292 16.19 32.07 22.25
C GLU A 292 16.60 32.22 23.72
N LEU A 293 15.63 32.50 24.61
CA LEU A 293 15.87 32.53 26.06
C LEU A 293 16.28 31.15 26.59
N MET A 294 15.59 30.08 26.20
CA MET A 294 15.97 28.70 26.57
C MET A 294 17.34 28.29 26.02
N LYS A 295 17.73 28.77 24.83
CA LYS A 295 19.09 28.54 24.30
C LYS A 295 20.15 29.24 25.13
N GLN A 296 19.90 30.48 25.56
CA GLN A 296 20.81 31.21 26.44
C GLN A 296 20.97 30.50 27.78
N GLU A 297 19.87 30.06 28.40
CA GLU A 297 19.89 29.26 29.63
C GLU A 297 20.65 27.94 29.45
N LYS A 298 20.40 27.23 28.35
CA LYS A 298 21.13 26.00 28.02
C LYS A 298 22.62 26.26 27.85
N ALA A 299 23.01 27.34 27.19
CA ALA A 299 24.41 27.70 27.01
C ALA A 299 25.08 28.03 28.35
N ALA A 300 24.39 28.77 29.23
CA ALA A 300 24.87 29.07 30.58
C ALA A 300 25.03 27.79 31.43
N HIS A 301 24.02 26.91 31.43
CA HIS A 301 24.12 25.63 32.14
C HIS A 301 25.22 24.73 31.57
N LYS A 302 25.40 24.71 30.24
CA LYS A 302 26.48 23.95 29.62
C LYS A 302 27.85 24.47 30.05
N ALA A 303 28.05 25.79 30.03
CA ALA A 303 29.31 26.39 30.49
C ALA A 303 29.60 26.05 31.96
N LEU A 304 28.56 26.05 32.81
CA LEU A 304 28.70 25.63 34.21
C LEU A 304 29.07 24.15 34.34
N VAL A 305 28.43 23.27 33.56
CA VAL A 305 28.77 21.84 33.53
C VAL A 305 30.21 21.65 33.08
N ASP A 306 30.64 22.29 31.99
CA ASP A 306 32.00 22.19 31.46
C ASP A 306 33.04 22.66 32.52
N GLN A 307 32.77 23.75 33.25
CA GLN A 307 33.62 24.21 34.34
C GLN A 307 33.69 23.19 35.48
N THR A 308 32.55 22.66 35.93
CA THR A 308 32.51 21.66 36.99
C THR A 308 33.15 20.33 36.58
N GLU A 309 33.07 19.95 35.30
CA GLU A 309 33.75 18.77 34.76
C GLU A 309 35.26 18.97 34.74
N GLU A 310 35.74 20.18 34.44
CA GLU A 310 37.17 20.49 34.49
C GLU A 310 37.70 20.45 35.94
N GLU A 311 36.97 21.03 36.89
CA GLU A 311 37.28 20.95 38.33
C GLU A 311 37.24 19.50 38.84
N MET A 312 36.22 18.73 38.45
CA MET A 312 36.12 17.32 38.80
C MET A 312 37.23 16.50 38.14
N SER A 313 37.67 16.84 36.93
CA SER A 313 38.79 16.19 36.24
C SER A 313 40.12 16.47 36.95
N LYS A 314 40.36 17.70 37.40
CA LYS A 314 41.52 18.06 38.23
C LYS A 314 41.49 17.29 39.56
N ALA A 315 40.38 17.35 40.29
CA ALA A 315 40.20 16.60 41.54
C ALA A 315 40.36 15.08 41.33
N ARG A 316 39.83 14.51 40.23
CA ARG A 316 40.02 13.10 39.88
C ARG A 316 41.47 12.76 39.58
N ARG A 317 42.23 13.62 38.90
CA ARG A 317 43.66 13.41 38.65
C ARG A 317 44.46 13.43 39.95
N ASP A 318 44.16 14.37 40.84
CA ASP A 318 44.82 14.47 42.14
C ASP A 318 44.49 13.27 43.03
N VAL A 319 43.21 12.88 43.09
CA VAL A 319 42.77 11.66 43.78
C VAL A 319 43.41 10.42 43.15
N GLN A 320 43.54 10.35 41.82
CA GLN A 320 44.17 9.21 41.16
C GLN A 320 45.69 9.16 41.39
N ALA A 321 46.36 10.32 41.48
CA ALA A 321 47.77 10.40 41.83
C ALA A 321 47.99 9.95 43.28
N LEU A 322 47.23 10.50 44.22
CA LEU A 322 47.25 10.09 45.63
C LEU A 322 46.85 8.63 45.79
N ALA A 323 45.84 8.14 45.07
CA ALA A 323 45.44 6.73 45.12
C ALA A 323 46.51 5.80 44.53
N LYS A 324 47.27 6.23 43.52
CA LYS A 324 48.42 5.45 43.00
C LYS A 324 49.56 5.39 44.01
N GLU A 325 49.86 6.49 44.70
CA GLU A 325 50.86 6.51 45.77
C GLU A 325 50.42 5.66 46.96
N VAL A 326 49.18 5.83 47.41
CA VAL A 326 48.59 5.04 48.48
C VAL A 326 48.50 3.57 48.09
N ALA A 327 48.15 3.24 46.85
CA ALA A 327 48.12 1.86 46.36
C ALA A 327 49.53 1.27 46.21
N ALA A 328 50.53 2.05 45.81
CA ALA A 328 51.92 1.57 45.74
C ALA A 328 52.46 1.27 47.15
N ILE A 329 52.16 2.15 48.12
CA ILE A 329 52.53 1.96 49.52
C ILE A 329 51.75 0.78 50.13
N HIS A 330 50.43 0.69 49.92
CA HIS A 330 49.61 -0.43 50.37
C HIS A 330 49.98 -1.73 49.67
N GLN A 331 50.38 -1.72 48.40
CA GLN A 331 50.81 -2.93 47.69
C GLN A 331 52.19 -3.38 48.19
N SER A 332 53.06 -2.46 48.59
CA SER A 332 54.32 -2.80 49.25
C SER A 332 54.08 -3.41 50.64
N ILE A 333 53.23 -2.76 51.45
CA ILE A 333 52.89 -3.22 52.81
C ILE A 333 52.12 -4.54 52.73
N ALA A 334 51.08 -4.62 51.90
CA ALA A 334 50.31 -5.84 51.68
C ALA A 334 51.13 -6.92 50.99
N ASN A 335 52.10 -6.63 50.11
CA ASN A 335 52.99 -7.69 49.61
C ASN A 335 53.88 -8.24 50.72
N ILE A 336 54.33 -7.41 51.66
CA ILE A 336 55.17 -7.87 52.77
C ILE A 336 54.31 -8.62 53.80
N GLU A 337 53.17 -8.07 54.19
CA GLU A 337 52.23 -8.67 55.13
C GLU A 337 51.56 -9.89 54.53
N ALA A 338 51.03 -9.84 53.31
CA ALA A 338 50.48 -11.03 52.64
C ALA A 338 51.55 -12.05 52.33
N ARG A 339 52.83 -11.71 52.13
CA ARG A 339 53.89 -12.74 52.01
C ARG A 339 54.21 -13.39 53.36
N LYS A 340 54.10 -12.65 54.45
CA LYS A 340 54.26 -13.19 55.81
C LYS A 340 53.02 -14.02 56.23
N GLU A 341 51.83 -13.50 55.97
CA GLU A 341 50.53 -14.11 56.24
C GLU A 341 50.26 -15.26 55.28
N THR A 342 50.66 -15.23 54.00
CA THR A 342 50.55 -16.41 53.13
C THR A 342 51.52 -17.49 53.54
N MET A 343 52.71 -17.19 54.04
CA MET A 343 53.60 -18.24 54.54
C MET A 343 53.09 -18.82 55.86
N LYS A 344 52.50 -18.00 56.75
CA LYS A 344 51.82 -18.45 57.97
C LYS A 344 50.53 -19.21 57.69
N ASN A 345 49.65 -18.69 56.84
CA ASN A 345 48.41 -19.32 56.40
C ASN A 345 48.64 -20.54 55.52
N LYS A 346 49.69 -20.59 54.69
CA LYS A 346 50.04 -21.83 53.97
C LYS A 346 50.39 -22.91 54.98
N ARG A 347 51.18 -22.58 56.02
CA ARG A 347 51.50 -23.53 57.07
C ARG A 347 50.27 -23.92 57.91
N HIS A 348 49.47 -22.94 58.33
CA HIS A 348 48.23 -23.14 59.08
C HIS A 348 47.22 -23.95 58.29
N ASN A 349 46.93 -23.60 57.04
CA ASN A 349 45.97 -24.32 56.20
C ASN A 349 46.46 -25.73 55.85
N ILE A 350 47.76 -25.95 55.60
CA ILE A 350 48.26 -27.32 55.38
C ILE A 350 48.08 -28.17 56.65
N LEU A 351 48.29 -27.60 57.84
CA LEU A 351 48.10 -28.28 59.12
C LEU A 351 46.60 -28.47 59.47
N MET A 352 45.78 -27.43 59.36
CA MET A 352 44.32 -27.46 59.53
C MET A 352 43.65 -28.43 58.57
N GLN A 353 44.05 -28.42 57.31
CA GLN A 353 43.47 -29.29 56.29
C GLN A 353 43.83 -30.75 56.56
N ALA A 354 45.05 -31.04 56.99
CA ALA A 354 45.40 -32.38 57.43
C ALA A 354 44.67 -32.81 58.73
N LYS A 355 44.35 -31.88 59.64
CA LYS A 355 43.51 -32.14 60.82
C LYS A 355 42.04 -32.39 60.45
N MET A 356 41.46 -31.57 59.58
CA MET A 356 40.07 -31.67 59.13
C MET A 356 39.81 -32.91 58.27
N ASP A 357 40.78 -33.29 57.42
CA ASP A 357 40.74 -34.53 56.64
C ASP A 357 41.06 -35.78 57.49
N ALA A 358 41.18 -35.61 58.82
CA ALA A 358 41.52 -36.62 59.82
C ALA A 358 42.78 -37.44 59.46
N ILE A 359 43.73 -36.80 58.78
CA ILE A 359 44.99 -37.41 58.40
C ILE A 359 45.86 -37.41 59.66
N GLU A 360 46.07 -38.58 60.25
CA GLU A 360 46.96 -38.74 61.40
C GLU A 360 48.40 -38.42 60.98
N ILE A 361 48.81 -37.17 61.22
CA ILE A 361 50.19 -36.74 61.03
C ILE A 361 50.97 -37.09 62.30
N PRO A 362 52.05 -37.89 62.23
CA PRO A 362 52.92 -38.14 63.36
C PRO A 362 53.61 -36.83 63.79
N LEU A 363 53.59 -36.47 65.07
CA LEU A 363 54.17 -35.22 65.60
C LEU A 363 55.27 -35.55 66.63
N LYS A 364 56.38 -34.78 66.66
CA LYS A 364 57.45 -34.92 67.67
C LYS A 364 57.21 -34.02 68.90
N GLN A 365 56.72 -32.80 68.67
CA GLN A 365 56.33 -31.84 69.72
C GLN A 365 55.12 -31.02 69.27
N GLY A 366 54.24 -30.68 70.21
CA GLY A 366 52.95 -30.03 69.97
C GLY A 366 51.81 -31.02 69.71
N SER A 367 50.56 -30.56 69.82
CA SER A 367 49.36 -31.38 69.58
C SER A 367 48.56 -30.83 68.41
N MET A 368 47.90 -31.70 67.65
CA MET A 368 47.02 -31.28 66.56
C MET A 368 45.78 -30.54 67.09
N ASP A 369 45.45 -30.66 68.38
CA ASP A 369 44.36 -29.92 69.03
C ASP A 369 44.64 -28.44 69.26
N ASP A 370 45.90 -28.02 69.21
CA ASP A 370 46.30 -26.61 69.32
C ASP A 370 45.92 -25.80 68.05
N ILE A 371 45.64 -26.51 66.96
CA ILE A 371 45.19 -25.96 65.69
C ILE A 371 43.65 -25.85 65.75
N GLY A 372 43.15 -24.72 66.29
CA GLY A 372 41.73 -24.36 66.17
C GLY A 372 40.92 -24.07 67.43
N GLN A 373 41.49 -24.02 68.63
CA GLN A 373 40.70 -23.55 69.78
C GLN A 373 40.48 -22.04 69.69
N GLN A 374 39.31 -21.63 69.17
CA GLN A 374 38.76 -20.30 69.41
C GLN A 374 38.28 -20.20 70.87
N PRO A 375 38.49 -19.04 71.53
CA PRO A 375 38.18 -18.88 72.95
C PRO A 375 36.67 -18.95 73.20
N GLN A 376 36.25 -19.86 74.09
CA GLN A 376 34.90 -19.83 74.66
C GLN A 376 34.72 -18.55 75.48
N GLN A 377 33.79 -17.69 75.04
CA GLN A 377 33.31 -16.55 75.81
C GLN A 377 32.41 -17.00 76.98
N GLN A 378 32.60 -16.40 78.15
CA GLN A 378 31.59 -16.30 79.20
C GLN A 378 31.02 -14.86 79.27
N PRO A 379 29.78 -14.68 79.77
CA PRO A 379 28.91 -13.56 79.40
C PRO A 379 28.93 -12.40 80.41
N GLN A 380 28.58 -11.19 79.97
CA GLN A 380 27.94 -10.19 80.83
C GLN A 380 26.88 -9.37 80.09
N GLN A 381 25.66 -9.38 80.64
CA GLN A 381 24.50 -8.56 80.29
C GLN A 381 24.92 -7.08 80.21
N GLY A 382 24.62 -6.35 79.13
CA GLY A 382 23.32 -5.73 78.85
C GLY A 382 23.29 -4.34 79.50
N GLY A 383 23.13 -3.22 78.81
CA GLY A 383 22.86 -2.88 77.43
C GLY A 383 23.07 -1.35 77.30
N GLN A 384 22.94 -0.82 76.08
CA GLN A 384 23.37 0.53 75.64
C GLN A 384 24.87 0.66 75.37
N GLY A 385 25.18 0.46 74.10
CA GLY A 385 26.42 0.76 73.39
C GLY A 385 26.16 0.24 71.98
N GLY A 386 26.02 1.11 70.98
CA GLY A 386 27.17 1.83 70.47
C GLY A 386 27.89 0.84 69.58
N ASP A 387 27.43 0.76 68.33
CA ASP A 387 27.93 -0.11 67.26
C ASP A 387 29.46 -0.15 67.27
N THR A 388 29.94 -1.20 67.92
CA THR A 388 31.33 -1.62 67.94
C THR A 388 31.32 -2.96 67.23
N SER A 389 31.62 -2.97 65.93
CA SER A 389 31.77 -4.24 65.22
C SER A 389 32.59 -4.08 63.95
N SER A 390 33.91 -4.25 64.07
CA SER A 390 34.72 -4.80 62.98
C SER A 390 36.16 -5.18 63.37
N ASP A 391 36.73 -4.64 64.45
CA ASP A 391 38.19 -4.81 64.70
C ASP A 391 38.58 -6.00 65.59
N THR A 392 37.63 -6.77 66.12
CA THR A 392 37.93 -7.88 67.05
C THR A 392 38.23 -9.23 66.40
N SER A 393 38.13 -9.38 65.07
CA SER A 393 38.38 -10.66 64.38
C SER A 393 39.83 -10.87 63.90
N ALA A 394 40.64 -9.81 63.77
CA ALA A 394 42.03 -9.94 63.32
C ALA A 394 43.00 -10.40 64.43
N ALA A 395 42.71 -10.08 65.69
CA ALA A 395 43.56 -10.44 66.82
C ALA A 395 43.50 -11.93 67.21
N ALA A 396 42.42 -12.63 66.84
CA ALA A 396 42.25 -14.05 67.16
C ALA A 396 43.14 -14.96 66.30
N GLY A 397 43.38 -14.62 65.03
CA GLY A 397 44.20 -15.41 64.10
C GLY A 397 45.68 -15.43 64.47
N GLY A 398 46.21 -14.27 64.90
CA GLY A 398 47.62 -14.11 65.27
C GLY A 398 48.07 -15.03 66.41
N ALA A 399 47.24 -15.22 67.44
CA ALA A 399 47.53 -16.09 68.57
C ALA A 399 47.54 -17.59 68.18
N THR A 400 46.69 -17.99 67.23
CA THR A 400 46.69 -19.36 66.65
C THR A 400 47.98 -19.63 65.87
N TYR A 401 48.39 -18.70 65.00
CA TYR A 401 49.61 -18.86 64.19
C TYR A 401 50.89 -18.88 65.04
N GLU A 402 50.88 -18.20 66.19
CA GLU A 402 51.98 -18.22 67.16
C GLU A 402 52.05 -19.56 67.91
N ARG A 403 50.92 -20.13 68.35
CA ARG A 403 50.91 -21.48 68.96
C ARG A 403 51.32 -22.56 67.97
N GLU A 404 50.89 -22.45 66.72
CA GLU A 404 51.29 -23.35 65.64
C GLU A 404 52.75 -23.25 65.24
N SER A 405 53.44 -22.17 65.61
CA SER A 405 54.87 -22.07 65.42
C SER A 405 55.70 -22.99 66.32
N LEU A 406 55.05 -23.63 67.30
CA LEU A 406 55.64 -24.58 68.23
C LEU A 406 55.42 -26.06 67.82
N ILE A 407 54.69 -26.33 66.73
CA ILE A 407 54.37 -27.71 66.29
C ILE A 407 55.48 -28.24 65.36
N GLU A 408 56.09 -29.37 65.73
CA GLU A 408 57.11 -30.06 64.93
C GLU A 408 56.61 -31.44 64.45
N ILE A 409 56.56 -31.61 63.12
CA ILE A 409 56.01 -32.80 62.45
C ILE A 409 57.07 -33.91 62.31
N ASP A 410 56.69 -35.16 62.63
CA ASP A 410 57.51 -36.35 62.45
C ASP A 410 57.27 -37.01 61.08
N TYR A 411 58.20 -36.76 60.16
CA TYR A 411 58.16 -37.32 58.82
C TYR A 411 58.69 -38.77 58.78
N GLN A 412 58.34 -39.65 59.71
CA GLN A 412 58.81 -41.05 59.72
C GLN A 412 57.91 -42.04 58.97
N GLN A 413 56.64 -41.70 58.71
CA GLN A 413 55.68 -42.62 58.09
C GLN A 413 55.40 -42.42 56.58
N LEU A 414 55.82 -41.32 55.96
CA LEU A 414 55.73 -41.16 54.49
C LEU A 414 56.53 -42.28 53.75
N PRO A 415 56.09 -42.77 52.56
CA PRO A 415 56.89 -43.67 51.73
C PRO A 415 58.21 -43.00 51.29
N GLY A 416 59.31 -43.76 51.25
CA GLY A 416 60.66 -43.22 50.96
C GLY A 416 60.76 -42.40 49.66
N ASN A 417 59.90 -42.68 48.68
CA ASN A 417 59.87 -42.03 47.37
C ASN A 417 59.39 -40.57 47.43
N LEU A 418 58.61 -40.20 48.45
CA LEU A 418 58.10 -38.84 48.68
C LEU A 418 58.93 -38.08 49.72
N LYS A 419 59.71 -38.77 50.57
CA LYS A 419 60.66 -38.13 51.52
C LYS A 419 62.01 -37.78 50.90
N ASN A 420 62.46 -38.59 49.95
CA ASN A 420 63.76 -38.41 49.31
C ASN A 420 63.70 -37.42 48.13
N ILE A 421 62.59 -36.69 47.97
CA ILE A 421 62.47 -35.61 46.99
C ILE A 421 63.12 -34.37 47.60
N SER A 422 64.45 -34.30 47.50
CA SER A 422 65.22 -33.16 48.01
C SER A 422 65.16 -31.93 47.10
N ASP A 423 64.76 -32.11 45.84
CA ASP A 423 64.65 -31.02 44.86
C ASP A 423 63.23 -30.44 44.83
N ALA A 424 63.14 -29.14 45.15
CA ALA A 424 61.90 -28.36 45.15
C ALA A 424 61.12 -28.42 43.82
N ASP A 425 61.78 -28.75 42.72
CA ASP A 425 61.18 -28.82 41.38
C ASP A 425 60.37 -30.08 41.12
N GLN A 426 60.67 -31.21 41.78
CA GLN A 426 59.85 -32.43 41.62
C GLN A 426 58.58 -32.37 42.46
N VAL A 427 58.62 -31.70 43.63
CA VAL A 427 57.44 -31.40 44.45
C VAL A 427 56.51 -30.41 43.73
N LYS A 428 57.08 -29.43 43.00
CA LYS A 428 56.30 -28.55 42.14
C LYS A 428 55.62 -29.31 41.00
N LYS A 429 56.30 -30.22 40.32
CA LYS A 429 55.71 -30.96 39.17
C LYS A 429 54.47 -31.78 39.52
N THR A 430 54.46 -32.43 40.69
CA THR A 430 53.30 -33.18 41.17
C THR A 430 52.18 -32.26 41.66
N GLY A 431 52.50 -31.12 42.27
CA GLY A 431 51.52 -30.06 42.57
C GLY A 431 50.93 -29.41 41.31
N ASP A 432 51.75 -29.20 40.28
CA ASP A 432 51.38 -28.62 38.99
C ASP A 432 50.45 -29.53 38.20
N THR A 433 50.51 -30.86 38.40
CA THR A 433 49.59 -31.80 37.73
C THR A 433 48.19 -31.70 38.31
N LEU A 434 48.06 -31.59 39.64
CA LEU A 434 46.78 -31.36 40.31
C LEU A 434 46.24 -29.94 40.04
N SER A 435 47.12 -28.93 39.98
CA SER A 435 46.73 -27.56 39.62
C SER A 435 46.25 -27.44 38.18
N LYS A 436 46.79 -28.25 37.25
CA LYS A 436 46.34 -28.31 35.85
C LYS A 436 44.93 -28.88 35.71
N GLU A 437 44.54 -29.86 36.54
CA GLU A 437 43.15 -30.36 36.54
C GLU A 437 42.16 -29.29 37.03
N LEU A 438 42.57 -28.48 38.01
CA LEU A 438 41.77 -27.37 38.51
C LEU A 438 41.62 -26.26 37.46
N GLN A 439 42.70 -25.97 36.74
CA GLN A 439 42.73 -24.97 35.66
C GLN A 439 41.87 -25.40 34.45
N ALA A 440 41.83 -26.70 34.13
CA ALA A 440 40.95 -27.23 33.09
C ALA A 440 39.45 -27.01 33.40
N LYS A 441 39.06 -27.05 34.68
CA LYS A 441 37.68 -26.75 35.12
C LYS A 441 37.37 -25.24 35.08
N PHE A 442 38.36 -24.39 35.35
CA PHE A 442 38.21 -22.93 35.19
C PHE A 442 38.07 -22.50 33.73
N GLU A 443 38.84 -23.10 32.81
CA GLU A 443 38.72 -22.87 31.36
C GLU A 443 37.36 -23.31 30.79
N THR A 444 36.70 -24.30 31.43
CA THR A 444 35.34 -24.69 31.03
C THR A 444 34.31 -23.61 31.40
N LEU A 445 34.55 -22.89 32.51
CA LEU A 445 33.72 -21.78 32.97
C LEU A 445 33.91 -20.51 32.13
N GLU A 446 35.13 -20.20 31.68
CA GLU A 446 35.39 -19.07 30.78
C GLU A 446 34.82 -19.25 29.37
N LYS A 447 34.71 -20.50 28.88
CA LYS A 447 34.08 -20.82 27.59
C LYS A 447 32.58 -20.51 27.58
N ILE A 448 31.92 -20.48 28.73
CA ILE A 448 30.53 -20.04 28.86
C ILE A 448 30.55 -18.51 28.95
N GLN A 449 30.58 -17.87 27.78
CA GLN A 449 30.61 -16.42 27.65
C GLN A 449 29.46 -15.76 28.45
N THR A 450 29.72 -14.58 29.02
CA THR A 450 28.81 -13.85 29.91
C THR A 450 27.36 -13.85 29.39
N PRO A 451 26.39 -14.38 30.16
CA PRO A 451 25.01 -14.48 29.70
C PRO A 451 24.42 -13.09 29.38
N ASN A 452 23.82 -12.95 28.20
CA ASN A 452 23.17 -11.72 27.78
C ASN A 452 21.88 -11.51 28.60
N MET A 453 22.01 -10.87 29.76
CA MET A 453 20.91 -10.67 30.71
C MET A 453 19.70 -9.89 30.15
N LYS A 454 19.87 -9.18 29.01
CA LYS A 454 18.80 -8.41 28.36
C LYS A 454 18.07 -9.18 27.24
N ALA A 455 18.46 -10.42 26.93
CA ALA A 455 17.84 -11.20 25.86
C ALA A 455 16.36 -11.51 26.15
N MET A 456 16.04 -11.89 27.40
CA MET A 456 14.65 -12.14 27.84
C MET A 456 13.77 -10.89 27.73
N GLN A 457 14.28 -9.72 28.16
CA GLN A 457 13.53 -8.46 28.07
C GLN A 457 13.23 -8.07 26.62
N LYS A 458 14.21 -8.23 25.70
CA LYS A 458 13.99 -7.96 24.27
C LYS A 458 13.00 -8.93 23.63
N LEU A 459 13.05 -10.21 24.01
CA LEU A 459 12.10 -11.22 23.54
C LEU A 459 10.67 -10.85 23.94
N ASN A 460 10.47 -10.45 25.20
CA ASN A 460 9.16 -10.08 25.73
C ASN A 460 8.59 -8.86 25.00
N LEU A 461 9.38 -7.79 24.84
CA LEU A 461 8.95 -6.58 24.12
C LEU A 461 8.55 -6.87 22.66
N VAL A 462 9.31 -7.72 21.97
CA VAL A 462 8.98 -8.14 20.60
C VAL A 462 7.72 -8.99 20.58
N SER A 463 7.55 -9.89 21.55
CA SER A 463 6.36 -10.74 21.66
C SER A 463 5.09 -9.93 21.91
N GLU A 464 5.13 -8.95 22.82
CA GLU A 464 4.02 -8.01 23.07
C GLU A 464 3.68 -7.17 21.85
N LYS A 465 4.70 -6.69 21.12
CA LYS A 465 4.49 -5.93 19.88
C LYS A 465 3.85 -6.78 18.79
N ILE A 466 4.24 -8.06 18.66
CA ILE A 466 3.63 -8.99 17.70
C ILE A 466 2.17 -9.26 18.08
N LEU A 467 1.88 -9.48 19.36
CA LEU A 467 0.52 -9.70 19.87
C LEU A 467 -0.41 -8.51 19.55
N SER A 468 -0.01 -7.29 19.93
CA SER A 468 -0.78 -6.07 19.64
C SER A 468 -1.00 -5.86 18.14
N THR A 469 0.05 -6.02 17.32
CA THR A 469 -0.08 -5.88 15.86
C THR A 469 -1.04 -6.92 15.26
N ASN A 470 -1.02 -8.15 15.79
CA ASN A 470 -1.91 -9.21 15.32
C ASN A 470 -3.38 -8.95 15.71
N GLU A 471 -3.62 -8.42 16.91
CA GLU A 471 -4.96 -7.99 17.34
C GLU A 471 -5.51 -6.85 16.48
N GLU A 472 -4.69 -5.84 16.19
CA GLU A 472 -5.07 -4.73 15.28
C GLU A 472 -5.40 -5.24 13.87
N LEU A 473 -4.61 -6.19 13.36
CA LEU A 473 -4.82 -6.78 12.05
C LEU A 473 -6.12 -7.59 11.99
N GLU A 474 -6.42 -8.39 13.01
CA GLU A 474 -7.69 -9.11 13.12
C GLU A 474 -8.89 -8.15 13.26
N ALA A 475 -8.74 -7.07 14.02
CA ALA A 475 -9.77 -6.03 14.11
C ALA A 475 -10.00 -5.31 12.77
N ALA A 476 -8.93 -5.01 12.02
CA ALA A 476 -9.02 -4.42 10.69
C ALA A 476 -9.68 -5.38 9.68
N ARG A 477 -9.34 -6.67 9.71
CA ARG A 477 -9.99 -7.72 8.89
C ARG A 477 -11.48 -7.82 9.18
N LYS A 478 -11.88 -7.81 10.46
CA LYS A 478 -13.31 -7.81 10.85
C LYS A 478 -14.04 -6.57 10.34
N ARG A 479 -13.44 -5.39 10.46
CA ARG A 479 -14.02 -4.14 9.91
C ARG A 479 -14.17 -4.19 8.40
N ALA A 480 -13.13 -4.64 7.68
CA ALA A 480 -13.17 -4.78 6.22
C ALA A 480 -14.25 -5.78 5.78
N LYS A 481 -14.38 -6.93 6.46
CA LYS A 481 -15.43 -7.92 6.17
C LYS A 481 -16.84 -7.35 6.40
N LYS A 482 -17.05 -6.60 7.50
CA LYS A 482 -18.34 -5.94 7.78
C LYS A 482 -18.67 -4.89 6.72
N ALA A 483 -17.70 -4.07 6.32
CA ALA A 483 -17.88 -3.06 5.28
C ALA A 483 -18.20 -3.70 3.92
N LYS A 484 -17.47 -4.76 3.54
CA LYS A 484 -17.72 -5.52 2.31
C LYS A 484 -19.12 -6.12 2.27
N ALA A 485 -19.58 -6.74 3.36
CA ALA A 485 -20.92 -7.29 3.44
C ALA A 485 -22.02 -6.21 3.34
N ALA A 486 -21.82 -5.06 3.98
CA ALA A 486 -22.75 -3.93 3.87
C ALA A 486 -22.79 -3.36 2.43
N PHE A 487 -21.63 -3.26 1.78
CA PHE A 487 -21.53 -2.84 0.40
C PHE A 487 -22.23 -3.81 -0.56
N GLU A 488 -21.98 -5.12 -0.44
CA GLU A 488 -22.63 -6.14 -1.27
C GLU A 488 -24.15 -6.13 -1.11
N LYS A 489 -24.65 -5.92 0.12
CA LYS A 489 -26.09 -5.78 0.36
C LYS A 489 -26.68 -4.59 -0.40
N ILE A 490 -26.09 -3.40 -0.27
CA ILE A 490 -26.56 -2.19 -0.95
C ILE A 490 -26.40 -2.32 -2.47
N LYS A 491 -25.30 -2.91 -2.94
CA LYS A 491 -25.05 -3.17 -4.37
C LYS A 491 -26.15 -4.05 -4.95
N ASN A 492 -26.51 -5.14 -4.27
CA ASN A 492 -27.56 -6.05 -4.72
C ASN A 492 -28.93 -5.39 -4.70
N GLU A 493 -29.27 -4.64 -3.65
CA GLU A 493 -30.53 -3.88 -3.58
C GLU A 493 -30.62 -2.85 -4.71
N ARG A 494 -29.55 -2.11 -4.98
CA ARG A 494 -29.51 -1.13 -6.08
C ARG A 494 -29.61 -1.81 -7.46
N CYS A 495 -28.87 -2.90 -7.67
CA CYS A 495 -28.88 -3.63 -8.93
C CYS A 495 -30.25 -4.24 -9.21
N THR A 496 -30.87 -4.87 -8.21
CA THR A 496 -32.21 -5.46 -8.38
C THR A 496 -33.27 -4.42 -8.69
N LEU A 497 -33.31 -3.29 -7.97
CA LEU A 497 -34.26 -2.21 -8.25
C LEU A 497 -34.06 -1.62 -9.65
N PHE A 498 -32.80 -1.37 -10.03
CA PHE A 498 -32.47 -0.81 -11.35
C PHE A 498 -32.88 -1.77 -12.47
N THR A 499 -32.48 -3.04 -12.38
CA THR A 499 -32.79 -4.06 -13.38
C THR A 499 -34.29 -4.30 -13.51
N ASN A 500 -35.03 -4.31 -12.40
CA ASN A 500 -36.49 -4.44 -12.44
C ASN A 500 -37.16 -3.28 -13.18
N CYS A 501 -36.72 -2.04 -12.91
CA CYS A 501 -37.22 -0.85 -13.58
C CYS A 501 -36.87 -0.84 -15.09
N CYS A 502 -35.59 -1.07 -15.42
CA CYS A 502 -35.12 -1.08 -16.80
C CYS A 502 -35.78 -2.18 -17.63
N ASN A 503 -35.94 -3.39 -17.09
CA ASN A 503 -36.61 -4.48 -17.79
C ASN A 503 -38.08 -4.13 -18.07
N HIS A 504 -38.80 -3.59 -17.08
CA HIS A 504 -40.18 -3.19 -17.28
C HIS A 504 -40.33 -2.11 -18.36
N ILE A 505 -39.48 -1.09 -18.34
CA ILE A 505 -39.49 -0.03 -19.35
C ILE A 505 -39.10 -0.58 -20.73
N SER A 506 -38.12 -1.48 -20.81
CA SER A 506 -37.67 -2.10 -22.07
C SER A 506 -38.74 -3.00 -22.70
N ASP A 507 -39.54 -3.69 -21.89
CA ASP A 507 -40.67 -4.49 -22.38
C ASP A 507 -41.83 -3.60 -22.85
N ALA A 508 -42.08 -2.48 -22.16
CA ALA A 508 -43.18 -1.57 -22.48
C ALA A 508 -42.89 -0.65 -23.68
N ILE A 509 -41.64 -0.20 -23.84
CA ILE A 509 -41.26 0.82 -24.83
C ILE A 509 -41.54 0.39 -26.28
N ASP A 510 -41.26 -0.86 -26.63
CA ASP A 510 -41.46 -1.37 -28.00
C ASP A 510 -42.94 -1.41 -28.37
N SER A 511 -43.80 -1.85 -27.43
CA SER A 511 -45.25 -1.89 -27.63
C SER A 511 -45.84 -0.48 -27.80
N ILE A 512 -45.43 0.45 -26.94
CA ILE A 512 -45.90 1.84 -26.96
C ILE A 512 -45.44 2.54 -28.25
N TYR A 513 -44.19 2.35 -28.66
CA TYR A 513 -43.65 2.97 -29.87
C TYR A 513 -44.34 2.46 -31.14
N LYS A 514 -44.69 1.17 -31.22
CA LYS A 514 -45.50 0.59 -32.30
C LYS A 514 -46.92 1.18 -32.35
N GLN A 515 -47.54 1.37 -31.20
CA GLN A 515 -48.88 1.99 -31.10
C GLN A 515 -48.85 3.47 -31.53
N LEU A 516 -47.85 4.23 -31.06
CA LEU A 516 -47.72 5.66 -31.36
C LEU A 516 -47.40 5.92 -32.84
N SER A 517 -46.61 5.04 -33.47
CA SER A 517 -46.31 5.12 -34.91
C SER A 517 -47.38 4.50 -35.81
N ARG A 518 -48.32 3.72 -35.24
CA ARG A 518 -49.32 2.88 -35.94
C ARG A 518 -48.69 2.02 -37.04
N ASN A 519 -47.50 1.48 -36.79
CA ASN A 519 -46.77 0.66 -37.74
C ASN A 519 -46.02 -0.48 -37.05
N GLU A 520 -46.29 -1.72 -37.45
CA GLU A 520 -45.64 -2.90 -36.87
C GLU A 520 -44.15 -3.01 -37.21
N ALA A 521 -43.67 -2.33 -38.25
CA ALA A 521 -42.26 -2.30 -38.63
C ALA A 521 -41.41 -1.36 -37.75
N ALA A 522 -42.04 -0.54 -36.89
CA ALA A 522 -41.34 0.29 -35.94
C ALA A 522 -40.82 -0.56 -34.77
N GLN A 523 -39.60 -0.28 -34.30
CA GLN A 523 -39.00 -0.98 -33.17
C GLN A 523 -38.26 0.01 -32.27
N ALA A 524 -38.35 -0.18 -30.96
CA ALA A 524 -37.59 0.61 -29.99
C ALA A 524 -36.90 -0.33 -29.01
N TYR A 525 -35.61 -0.10 -28.76
CA TYR A 525 -34.81 -0.89 -27.85
C TYR A 525 -34.12 0.00 -26.82
N LEU A 526 -34.25 -0.37 -25.56
CA LEU A 526 -33.60 0.27 -24.43
C LEU A 526 -32.80 -0.79 -23.67
N GLY A 527 -31.48 -0.59 -23.53
CA GLY A 527 -30.64 -1.54 -22.81
C GLY A 527 -29.41 -0.87 -22.17
N PRO A 528 -28.96 -1.37 -21.00
CA PRO A 528 -27.71 -0.89 -20.38
C PRO A 528 -26.49 -1.37 -21.19
N ASP A 529 -25.44 -0.55 -21.23
CA ASP A 529 -24.19 -0.92 -21.90
C ASP A 529 -23.45 -2.07 -21.18
N ASN A 530 -23.60 -2.14 -19.85
CA ASN A 530 -22.98 -3.16 -19.01
C ASN A 530 -24.03 -3.90 -18.17
N PRO A 531 -24.19 -5.23 -18.33
CA PRO A 531 -25.20 -6.00 -17.61
C PRO A 531 -24.82 -6.35 -16.16
N GLU A 532 -23.56 -6.26 -15.74
CA GLU A 532 -23.17 -6.59 -14.36
C GLU A 532 -23.41 -5.45 -13.37
N GLU A 533 -23.06 -4.22 -13.75
CA GLU A 533 -23.23 -3.01 -12.94
C GLU A 533 -23.91 -1.90 -13.76
N PRO A 534 -25.20 -2.06 -14.09
CA PRO A 534 -25.87 -1.20 -15.08
C PRO A 534 -26.09 0.25 -14.62
N TYR A 535 -25.88 0.52 -13.33
CA TYR A 535 -26.00 1.85 -12.72
C TYR A 535 -24.73 2.71 -12.84
N LEU A 536 -23.60 2.18 -13.32
CA LEU A 536 -22.34 2.93 -13.49
C LEU A 536 -22.22 3.53 -14.89
N ASP A 537 -22.72 2.81 -15.88
CA ASP A 537 -22.58 3.14 -17.29
C ASP A 537 -23.88 3.75 -17.84
N GLY A 538 -23.85 4.14 -19.12
CA GLY A 538 -25.00 4.69 -19.82
C GLY A 538 -26.05 3.63 -20.17
N ILE A 539 -27.26 4.11 -20.45
CA ILE A 539 -28.32 3.33 -21.09
C ILE A 539 -28.40 3.78 -22.54
N ASN A 540 -28.36 2.81 -23.45
CA ASN A 540 -28.45 3.08 -24.87
C ASN A 540 -29.90 2.96 -25.34
N TYR A 541 -30.41 4.03 -25.94
CA TYR A 541 -31.77 4.11 -26.48
C TYR A 541 -31.72 4.25 -28.00
N ASN A 542 -32.21 3.21 -28.69
CA ASN A 542 -32.20 3.15 -30.15
C ASN A 542 -33.60 2.90 -30.68
N CYS A 543 -33.98 3.62 -31.74
CA CYS A 543 -35.28 3.51 -32.37
C CYS A 543 -35.13 3.30 -33.88
N VAL A 544 -35.99 2.46 -34.44
CA VAL A 544 -36.11 2.21 -35.87
C VAL A 544 -37.42 2.84 -36.33
N ALA A 545 -37.31 3.92 -37.11
CA ALA A 545 -38.48 4.55 -37.73
C ALA A 545 -39.05 3.67 -38.86
N PRO A 546 -40.36 3.76 -39.14
CA PRO A 546 -40.99 2.98 -40.20
C PRO A 546 -40.31 3.14 -41.56
N GLY A 547 -39.90 2.02 -42.17
CA GLY A 547 -39.26 2.02 -43.49
C GLY A 547 -37.80 2.47 -43.53
N LYS A 548 -37.16 2.76 -42.38
CA LYS A 548 -35.74 3.12 -42.29
C LYS A 548 -34.90 1.99 -41.68
N ARG A 549 -33.58 2.03 -41.94
CA ARG A 549 -32.61 1.14 -41.30
C ARG A 549 -32.28 1.61 -39.88
N PHE A 550 -31.73 0.73 -39.06
CA PHE A 550 -31.25 1.04 -37.72
C PHE A 550 -30.27 2.22 -37.74
N GLN A 551 -30.57 3.28 -36.98
CA GLN A 551 -29.73 4.47 -36.82
C GLN A 551 -29.73 4.93 -35.36
N PRO A 552 -28.62 5.51 -34.88
CA PRO A 552 -28.55 6.10 -33.55
C PRO A 552 -29.48 7.34 -33.45
N MET A 553 -30.00 7.60 -32.25
CA MET A 553 -30.99 8.65 -31.99
C MET A 553 -30.57 10.03 -32.52
N SER A 554 -29.27 10.36 -32.52
CA SER A 554 -28.72 11.62 -33.05
C SER A 554 -29.11 11.88 -34.50
N ASN A 555 -29.26 10.83 -35.30
CA ASN A 555 -29.45 10.92 -36.76
C ASN A 555 -30.93 10.84 -37.18
N LEU A 556 -31.86 10.69 -36.23
CA LEU A 556 -33.29 10.73 -36.50
C LEU A 556 -33.78 12.15 -36.78
N SER A 557 -34.88 12.25 -37.55
CA SER A 557 -35.57 13.52 -37.82
C SER A 557 -36.13 14.13 -36.53
N GLY A 558 -36.34 15.45 -36.50
CA GLY A 558 -36.91 16.15 -35.34
C GLY A 558 -38.24 15.54 -34.87
N GLY A 559 -39.18 15.28 -35.79
CA GLY A 559 -40.45 14.64 -35.46
C GLY A 559 -40.31 13.20 -34.96
N GLU A 560 -39.37 12.42 -35.51
CA GLU A 560 -39.10 11.05 -35.06
C GLU A 560 -38.51 11.04 -33.65
N LYS A 561 -37.64 12.01 -33.33
CA LYS A 561 -37.10 12.21 -31.98
C LYS A 561 -38.20 12.54 -30.98
N THR A 562 -39.18 13.38 -31.36
CA THR A 562 -40.33 13.72 -30.52
C THR A 562 -41.21 12.50 -30.24
N ILE A 563 -41.50 11.68 -31.26
CA ILE A 563 -42.29 10.43 -31.09
C ILE A 563 -41.55 9.44 -30.19
N ALA A 564 -40.25 9.26 -30.38
CA ALA A 564 -39.44 8.40 -29.52
C ALA A 564 -39.38 8.91 -28.07
N ALA A 565 -39.24 10.23 -27.87
CA ALA A 565 -39.27 10.84 -26.54
C ALA A 565 -40.62 10.66 -25.83
N LEU A 566 -41.73 10.85 -26.55
CA LEU A 566 -43.08 10.61 -26.02
C LEU A 566 -43.28 9.13 -25.67
N ALA A 567 -42.82 8.21 -26.51
CA ALA A 567 -42.90 6.79 -26.23
C ALA A 567 -42.13 6.42 -24.95
N LEU A 568 -40.92 6.98 -24.76
CA LEU A 568 -40.13 6.79 -23.54
C LEU A 568 -40.84 7.35 -22.30
N LEU A 569 -41.45 8.53 -22.42
CA LEU A 569 -42.19 9.18 -21.33
C LEU A 569 -43.40 8.33 -20.90
N PHE A 570 -44.16 7.77 -21.85
CA PHE A 570 -45.27 6.85 -21.56
C PHE A 570 -44.79 5.50 -21.01
N ALA A 571 -43.63 5.00 -21.42
CA ALA A 571 -43.04 3.78 -20.86
C ALA A 571 -42.57 3.98 -19.41
N ILE A 572 -42.05 5.17 -19.07
CA ILE A 572 -41.73 5.51 -17.67
C ILE A 572 -43.01 5.59 -16.84
N HIS A 573 -44.07 6.19 -17.40
CA HIS A 573 -45.38 6.26 -16.75
C HIS A 573 -45.99 4.86 -16.48
N SER A 574 -45.74 3.86 -17.34
CA SER A 574 -46.27 2.51 -17.11
C SER A 574 -45.65 1.84 -15.88
N PHE A 575 -44.39 2.15 -15.57
CA PHE A 575 -43.72 1.65 -14.37
C PHE A 575 -44.21 2.36 -13.10
N GLN A 576 -44.31 3.69 -13.15
CA GLN A 576 -44.78 4.51 -12.04
C GLN A 576 -45.81 5.52 -12.54
N PRO A 577 -47.11 5.26 -12.34
CA PRO A 577 -48.17 6.10 -12.88
C PRO A 577 -48.19 7.47 -12.19
N ALA A 578 -48.03 8.51 -13.00
CA ALA A 578 -48.16 9.91 -12.59
C ALA A 578 -49.64 10.34 -12.63
N PRO A 579 -50.13 11.14 -11.67
CA PRO A 579 -51.53 11.56 -11.64
C PRO A 579 -51.90 12.49 -12.80
N PHE A 580 -50.96 13.28 -13.32
CA PHE A 580 -51.17 14.17 -14.46
C PHE A 580 -49.90 14.36 -15.31
N PHE A 581 -50.07 14.77 -16.56
CA PHE A 581 -49.01 15.22 -17.46
C PHE A 581 -49.27 16.65 -17.96
N VAL A 582 -48.18 17.39 -18.16
CA VAL A 582 -48.19 18.70 -18.82
C VAL A 582 -47.27 18.61 -20.03
N LEU A 583 -47.83 18.84 -21.22
CA LEU A 583 -47.11 18.79 -22.49
C LEU A 583 -47.18 20.18 -23.13
N ASP A 584 -46.03 20.82 -23.29
CA ASP A 584 -45.93 22.19 -23.82
C ASP A 584 -45.29 22.16 -25.22
N GLU A 585 -46.02 22.64 -26.23
CA GLU A 585 -45.60 22.78 -27.63
C GLU A 585 -44.91 21.54 -28.24
N ILE A 586 -45.34 20.34 -27.84
CA ILE A 586 -44.77 19.07 -28.34
C ILE A 586 -45.02 18.84 -29.84
N ASP A 587 -45.91 19.63 -30.44
CA ASP A 587 -46.37 19.56 -31.82
C ASP A 587 -45.52 20.39 -32.79
N ALA A 588 -44.56 21.20 -32.30
CA ALA A 588 -43.72 22.08 -33.13
C ALA A 588 -42.97 21.33 -34.24
N ALA A 589 -42.45 20.13 -33.95
CA ALA A 589 -41.68 19.31 -34.89
C ALA A 589 -42.48 18.15 -35.52
N LEU A 590 -43.79 18.04 -35.23
CA LEU A 590 -44.66 16.98 -35.73
C LEU A 590 -45.52 17.49 -36.91
N ASP A 591 -45.75 16.61 -37.88
CA ASP A 591 -46.70 16.81 -38.97
C ASP A 591 -48.13 16.47 -38.52
N ASN A 592 -49.13 17.03 -39.22
CA ASN A 592 -50.54 16.91 -38.85
C ASN A 592 -50.99 15.43 -38.80
N THR A 593 -50.39 14.54 -39.61
CA THR A 593 -50.73 13.11 -39.61
C THR A 593 -50.25 12.40 -38.35
N ASN A 594 -49.04 12.72 -37.84
CA ASN A 594 -48.53 12.13 -36.61
C ASN A 594 -49.15 12.78 -35.37
N ILE A 595 -49.51 14.06 -35.43
CA ILE A 595 -50.29 14.74 -34.37
C ILE A 595 -51.60 14.01 -34.10
N GLY A 596 -52.39 13.71 -35.14
CA GLY A 596 -53.64 12.97 -34.98
C GLY A 596 -53.46 11.58 -34.35
N LYS A 597 -52.35 10.88 -34.68
CA LYS A 597 -52.02 9.58 -34.06
C LYS A 597 -51.69 9.72 -32.58
N VAL A 598 -50.88 10.72 -32.22
CA VAL A 598 -50.49 11.01 -30.84
C VAL A 598 -51.71 11.44 -30.02
N ALA A 599 -52.56 12.33 -30.55
CA ALA A 599 -53.79 12.76 -29.91
C ALA A 599 -54.75 11.59 -29.65
N SER A 600 -54.93 10.71 -30.65
CA SER A 600 -55.73 9.48 -30.47
C SER A 600 -55.17 8.57 -29.37
N TYR A 601 -53.84 8.41 -29.31
CA TYR A 601 -53.19 7.60 -28.29
C TYR A 601 -53.39 8.17 -26.88
N ILE A 602 -53.25 9.49 -26.73
CA ILE A 602 -53.51 10.19 -25.45
C ILE A 602 -54.97 10.01 -25.03
N ARG A 603 -55.91 10.07 -25.99
CA ARG A 603 -57.35 9.84 -25.75
C ARG A 603 -57.68 8.41 -25.30
N GLU A 604 -56.96 7.41 -25.79
CA GLU A 604 -57.12 6.02 -25.32
C GLU A 604 -56.56 5.82 -23.90
N LYS A 605 -55.51 6.57 -23.52
CA LYS A 605 -54.81 6.45 -22.23
C LYS A 605 -55.34 7.36 -21.12
N THR A 606 -56.25 8.28 -21.42
CA THR A 606 -56.76 9.30 -20.50
C THR A 606 -57.66 8.75 -19.39
N THR A 607 -58.08 7.48 -19.47
CA THR A 607 -58.87 6.81 -18.40
C THR A 607 -58.14 6.77 -17.05
N ASN A 608 -56.81 6.72 -17.05
CA ASN A 608 -56.00 6.62 -15.83
C ASN A 608 -55.04 7.81 -15.63
N LEU A 609 -55.11 8.84 -16.49
CA LEU A 609 -54.11 9.91 -16.56
C LEU A 609 -54.76 11.22 -17.03
N GLN A 610 -54.63 12.29 -16.24
CA GLN A 610 -55.02 13.62 -16.69
C GLN A 610 -53.91 14.23 -17.55
N THR A 611 -54.20 14.59 -18.80
CA THR A 611 -53.20 15.20 -19.70
C THR A 611 -53.59 16.64 -20.03
N ILE A 612 -52.71 17.58 -19.68
CA ILE A 612 -52.85 19.01 -19.99
C ILE A 612 -51.88 19.31 -21.12
N VAL A 613 -52.38 19.84 -22.23
CA VAL A 613 -51.55 20.11 -23.41
C VAL A 613 -51.70 21.57 -23.81
N ILE A 614 -50.57 22.23 -24.02
CA ILE A 614 -50.46 23.58 -24.59
C ILE A 614 -49.96 23.40 -26.02
N SER A 615 -50.78 23.78 -27.00
CA SER A 615 -50.48 23.63 -28.43
C SER A 615 -51.20 24.71 -29.22
N LEU A 616 -50.61 25.09 -30.36
CA LEU A 616 -51.18 26.06 -31.30
C LEU A 616 -51.88 25.38 -32.49
N LYS A 617 -51.73 24.06 -32.67
CA LYS A 617 -52.30 23.33 -33.81
C LYS A 617 -53.69 22.79 -33.49
N GLU A 618 -54.65 23.15 -34.35
CA GLU A 618 -56.05 22.73 -34.19
C GLU A 618 -56.21 21.23 -34.15
N GLU A 619 -55.43 20.48 -34.95
CA GLU A 619 -55.55 19.03 -35.01
C GLU A 619 -55.23 18.34 -33.67
N PHE A 620 -54.43 18.99 -32.81
CA PHE A 620 -54.07 18.46 -31.50
C PHE A 620 -55.18 18.72 -30.48
N TYR A 621 -55.61 19.99 -30.31
CA TYR A 621 -56.57 20.36 -29.27
C TYR A 621 -58.04 20.11 -29.66
N CYS A 622 -58.36 19.83 -30.93
CA CYS A 622 -59.71 19.39 -31.34
C CYS A 622 -60.16 18.07 -30.69
N HIS A 623 -59.23 17.29 -30.15
CA HIS A 623 -59.51 16.02 -29.46
C HIS A 623 -59.64 16.18 -27.93
N ALA A 624 -59.59 17.41 -27.41
CA ALA A 624 -59.67 17.69 -25.98
C ALA A 624 -61.12 17.83 -25.49
N ASP A 625 -61.38 17.37 -24.27
CA ASP A 625 -62.69 17.48 -23.62
C ASP A 625 -62.99 18.92 -23.15
N VAL A 626 -61.93 19.66 -22.76
CA VAL A 626 -62.02 21.05 -22.29
C VAL A 626 -60.88 21.88 -22.88
N LEU A 627 -61.20 23.05 -23.41
CA LEU A 627 -60.25 24.05 -23.89
C LEU A 627 -60.10 25.18 -22.87
N VAL A 628 -58.86 25.61 -22.63
CA VAL A 628 -58.55 26.77 -21.79
C VAL A 628 -57.85 27.81 -22.65
N GLY A 629 -58.58 28.87 -23.01
CA GLY A 629 -58.06 30.00 -23.76
C GLY A 629 -57.43 31.04 -22.83
N ILE A 630 -56.27 31.54 -23.21
CA ILE A 630 -55.56 32.63 -22.50
C ILE A 630 -55.54 33.84 -23.43
N CYS A 631 -56.08 34.98 -22.98
CA CYS A 631 -56.10 36.21 -23.76
C CYS A 631 -55.45 37.37 -22.97
N PRO A 632 -54.62 38.21 -23.61
CA PRO A 632 -54.11 39.41 -22.98
C PRO A 632 -55.19 40.51 -22.95
N GLU A 633 -55.36 41.16 -21.80
CA GLU A 633 -56.18 42.35 -21.66
C GLU A 633 -55.30 43.61 -21.83
N PRO A 634 -55.70 44.59 -22.66
CA PRO A 634 -54.93 45.81 -22.82
C PRO A 634 -55.03 46.69 -21.57
N ALA A 635 -53.95 46.71 -20.80
CA ALA A 635 -53.73 47.60 -19.66
C ALA A 635 -52.30 48.18 -19.71
N ASP A 636 -51.94 49.07 -18.77
CA ASP A 636 -50.59 49.67 -18.69
C ASP A 636 -49.47 48.63 -18.54
N CYS A 637 -49.81 47.41 -18.09
CA CYS A 637 -48.98 46.21 -18.10
C CYS A 637 -49.79 45.07 -18.72
N LEU A 638 -49.16 44.11 -19.41
CA LEU A 638 -49.85 42.97 -20.01
C LEU A 638 -50.45 42.09 -18.89
N VAL A 639 -51.78 42.07 -18.75
CA VAL A 639 -52.49 41.20 -17.81
C VAL A 639 -53.16 40.08 -18.60
N SER A 640 -52.82 38.83 -18.30
CA SER A 640 -53.45 37.66 -18.95
C SER A 640 -54.73 37.27 -18.22
N GLN A 641 -55.84 37.15 -18.95
CA GLN A 641 -57.09 36.55 -18.48
C GLN A 641 -57.25 35.13 -19.03
N THR A 642 -58.05 34.30 -18.35
CA THR A 642 -58.31 32.90 -18.73
C THR A 642 -59.79 32.67 -18.93
N LEU A 643 -60.13 31.93 -19.99
CA LEU A 643 -61.49 31.56 -20.36
C LEU A 643 -61.53 30.05 -20.61
N SER A 644 -62.47 29.33 -20.03
CA SER A 644 -62.64 27.89 -20.24
C SER A 644 -63.84 27.60 -21.12
N LEU A 645 -63.68 26.72 -22.11
CA LEU A 645 -64.73 26.22 -22.99
C LEU A 645 -64.82 24.69 -22.87
N ASP A 646 -66.01 24.20 -22.61
CA ASP A 646 -66.33 22.79 -22.48
C ASP A 646 -66.74 22.22 -23.85
N MET A 647 -66.00 21.22 -24.34
CA MET A 647 -66.13 20.67 -25.70
C MET A 647 -67.03 19.44 -25.77
N GLU A 648 -67.35 18.79 -24.64
CA GLU A 648 -68.21 17.59 -24.60
C GLU A 648 -69.60 17.85 -25.22
N LYS A 649 -70.09 19.09 -25.15
CA LYS A 649 -71.38 19.52 -25.71
C LYS A 649 -71.44 19.51 -27.23
N TYR A 650 -70.28 19.45 -27.89
CA TYR A 650 -70.14 19.47 -29.34
C TYR A 650 -69.77 18.10 -29.92
N GLU A 651 -69.59 17.07 -29.08
CA GLU A 651 -69.47 15.68 -29.53
C GLU A 651 -70.84 15.11 -29.92
N ASN A 652 -71.36 15.51 -31.09
CA ASN A 652 -72.35 14.75 -31.87
C ASN A 652 -72.53 15.38 -33.26
N GLY A 653 -71.97 14.75 -34.30
CA GLY A 653 -72.15 15.16 -35.69
C GLY A 653 -71.75 14.13 -36.74
N ASP A 654 -70.56 13.52 -36.63
CA ASP A 654 -69.98 12.77 -37.76
C ASP A 654 -69.90 11.25 -37.56
N GLN A 655 -71.02 10.64 -37.15
CA GLN A 655 -71.31 9.23 -37.44
C GLN A 655 -72.75 9.09 -37.97
N GLN A 656 -72.92 9.42 -39.25
CA GLN A 656 -73.94 8.84 -40.12
C GLN A 656 -73.35 8.51 -41.48
#